data_AF-A0A9Q0Y0X5-F1
#
_entry.id   AF-A0A9Q0Y0X5-F1
#
_cell.length_a   1.000
_cell.length_b   1.000
_cell.length_c   1.000
_cell.angle_alpha   90.00
_cell.angle_beta   90.00
_cell.angle_gamma   90.00
#
_symmetry.space_group_name_H-M   'P 1'
#
loop_
_entity.id
_entity.type
_entity.pdbx_description
1 polymer ?
#
loop_
_entity_poly.entity_id
_entity_poly.type
_entity_poly.pdbx_seq_one_letter_code
_entity_poly.pdbx_strand_id
1 'polypeptide(L)'
;MIASDVCIKTRQLFSVVWDVVGRSSSLFCQFGFPESLDYWTIYLTNENPGVKAASILSLSLVELSAKLKDGSLTPESVLYTYIEKALEVTRQINCVTDFLPECEEQLQEVKKREKGLLYGVPVSIKENVACKGYPNTFGLVKFLDCPEQEDSVIVKVLKKQGAIPFVKTNTSQAILNIDCGNTLFGQTLNPFNHKKTSGGSSGGEAALVGAGGSALGIGTDVAASIRVPCGFCGVCGFKPTGYRISDKGATSPVAGMNSVTSVTGPIAKDVDGLVLCMKALLCDEMFMLDSAVPPLPFNEEIYSSSKPLRIGYYDGDGYFEPSPSMRRAVQETRKFLQEAGHTLIPFTPPRIDFLVDELFTKALYADGSSTLVEKFDGEFVDSTWTNQLRCCRMPNLLKRILSFIFIPVFPRIARHMHALLGIGSVKDFWKNNVDQMVYRDEFIAEWRKLNLDVVLCPALGPAFNLGYAGKLFVATTYTHLYNVLNFPAGVVPVTTVTQADEDELKLYKGHYGDPWDKRMKEAVEAFLALKWMARERIKRQIKEARRKRDHGLEQMEKAIQKFKQENPGIQSGHILSLPLEELDEKLKEGTLSPETVLYTYMEKALTITQETNCVCHFIPECEQQLQEMKKQKTKGLLHGIPVSIKEHIGYKGHLLTCGLAHFLGVLPEEDSVLVNVLKRQGAIPFVFTNVPQSLFNYDCSNPIFGQTVNPLDHKRSPGGSSGGEGALIAGGGSILGFGSDIGGSVRLPSSFCGIFHLLISITVAATVGPMARDVDSLAFCMKALLCEDMFQLDPSVPPMPFKEEVYASSEPLRIGYYDTDDYFLLPPCVRRAVQKTRTLLQEVGHTLIPFTPPAVDYAMDELFLKGVFADGGSVLLSLLEKDIVDPSLKPQVTWLRIQKTVKKVLAKIVKPWFPRLASHLNALCGVRSVKDIWEHHGKVMAYRKKFMDEWRKWRLDVVLCPVLGPAFLLGYPAKLIPAISCTMLYNVLNFPAGVVPVATVTEADEEELRHYEGLCGDLWDKKLKEAVEGAVGLPVAVQCVSLPWQEELCLRFMKEVEKLSQEERQKKAM
;
A
#
# COMPACT_ATOMS: atom_id res chain seq x y z
N MET A 1 -48.03 48.26 -30.69
CA MET A 1 -46.56 48.28 -30.54
C MET A 1 -46.13 47.27 -29.48
N ILE A 2 -46.33 45.96 -29.72
CA ILE A 2 -45.87 44.86 -28.83
C ILE A 2 -45.42 43.65 -29.67
N ALA A 3 -46.10 43.35 -30.78
CA ALA A 3 -45.73 42.24 -31.69
C ALA A 3 -44.45 42.47 -32.52
N SER A 4 -44.00 43.72 -32.68
CA SER A 4 -42.79 44.07 -33.44
C SER A 4 -41.50 43.63 -32.75
N ASP A 5 -41.38 43.93 -31.47
CA ASP A 5 -40.12 43.91 -30.75
C ASP A 5 -39.67 42.49 -30.41
N VAL A 6 -40.65 41.58 -30.25
CA VAL A 6 -40.41 40.14 -30.12
C VAL A 6 -39.80 39.58 -31.40
N CYS A 7 -40.31 39.95 -32.57
CA CYS A 7 -39.81 39.44 -33.85
C CYS A 7 -38.38 39.90 -34.15
N ILE A 8 -38.03 41.14 -33.77
CA ILE A 8 -36.67 41.68 -33.90
C ILE A 8 -35.70 40.97 -32.95
N LYS A 9 -36.05 40.80 -31.67
CA LYS A 9 -35.18 40.12 -30.70
C LYS A 9 -34.97 38.64 -31.01
N THR A 10 -35.99 37.92 -31.49
CA THR A 10 -35.84 36.53 -31.94
C THR A 10 -34.92 36.41 -33.16
N ARG A 11 -34.98 37.36 -34.12
CA ARG A 11 -34.03 37.37 -35.26
C ARG A 11 -32.59 37.65 -34.84
N GLN A 12 -32.36 38.53 -33.86
CA GLN A 12 -31.01 38.76 -33.32
C GLN A 12 -30.45 37.54 -32.58
N LEU A 13 -31.27 36.82 -31.80
CA LEU A 13 -30.82 35.54 -31.21
C LEU A 13 -30.46 34.51 -32.29
N PHE A 14 -31.28 34.37 -33.33
CA PHE A 14 -31.00 33.41 -34.41
C PHE A 14 -29.79 33.80 -35.25
N SER A 15 -29.50 35.09 -35.50
CA SER A 15 -28.27 35.46 -36.22
C SER A 15 -27.02 35.25 -35.36
N VAL A 16 -27.06 35.53 -34.05
CA VAL A 16 -25.94 35.23 -33.14
C VAL A 16 -25.68 33.72 -33.04
N VAL A 17 -26.73 32.90 -32.95
CA VAL A 17 -26.60 31.44 -32.99
C VAL A 17 -26.06 30.97 -34.35
N TRP A 18 -26.48 31.58 -35.47
CA TRP A 18 -26.00 31.20 -36.79
C TRP A 18 -24.57 31.69 -37.10
N ASP A 19 -24.11 32.79 -36.52
CA ASP A 19 -22.68 33.20 -36.55
C ASP A 19 -21.81 32.26 -35.71
N VAL A 20 -22.28 31.84 -34.54
CA VAL A 20 -21.58 30.87 -33.68
C VAL A 20 -21.50 29.49 -34.34
N VAL A 21 -22.61 29.00 -34.91
CA VAL A 21 -22.64 27.73 -35.65
C VAL A 21 -21.88 27.84 -36.98
N GLY A 22 -22.00 28.96 -37.70
CA GLY A 22 -21.31 29.19 -38.97
C GLY A 22 -19.79 29.19 -38.84
N ARG A 23 -19.25 29.80 -37.77
CA ARG A 23 -17.80 29.80 -37.48
C ARG A 23 -17.28 28.43 -37.00
N SER A 24 -18.13 27.57 -36.44
CA SER A 24 -17.72 26.26 -35.90
C SER A 24 -17.04 25.35 -36.93
N SER A 25 -17.41 25.47 -38.21
CA SER A 25 -16.79 24.74 -39.33
C SER A 25 -15.32 25.13 -39.62
N SER A 26 -14.83 26.23 -39.05
CA SER A 26 -13.48 26.76 -39.26
C SER A 26 -12.55 26.64 -38.04
N LEU A 27 -13.09 26.50 -36.81
CA LEU A 27 -12.28 26.42 -35.59
C LEU A 27 -11.67 25.03 -35.34
N PHE A 28 -12.13 23.97 -36.02
CA PHE A 28 -11.63 22.60 -35.83
C PHE A 28 -10.18 22.35 -36.28
N CYS A 29 -9.47 23.36 -36.80
CA CYS A 29 -8.09 23.27 -37.27
C CYS A 29 -7.20 24.47 -36.88
N GLN A 30 -7.34 25.00 -35.66
CA GLN A 30 -6.35 25.93 -35.07
C GLN A 30 -5.73 25.37 -33.78
N PHE A 31 -5.04 24.23 -33.90
CA PHE A 31 -4.02 23.84 -32.92
C PHE A 31 -2.83 24.81 -33.02
N GLY A 32 -2.33 25.28 -31.87
CA GLY A 32 -1.28 26.29 -31.75
C GLY A 32 0.14 25.83 -32.12
N PHE A 33 0.32 25.17 -33.26
CA PHE A 33 1.63 25.11 -33.89
C PHE A 33 1.92 26.49 -34.50
N PRO A 34 3.02 27.17 -34.14
CA PRO A 34 3.35 28.48 -34.70
C PRO A 34 3.59 28.38 -36.21
N GLU A 35 3.37 29.50 -36.92
CA GLU A 35 3.59 29.60 -38.37
C GLU A 35 5.08 29.43 -38.79
N SER A 36 5.99 29.25 -37.83
CA SER A 36 7.41 28.93 -38.03
C SER A 36 7.66 27.49 -38.55
N LEU A 37 6.68 26.87 -39.20
CA LEU A 37 6.78 25.50 -39.73
C LEU A 37 7.81 25.40 -40.87
N ASP A 38 7.93 26.47 -41.66
CA ASP A 38 9.02 26.63 -42.65
C ASP A 38 10.39 26.57 -41.97
N TYR A 39 10.57 27.20 -40.81
CA TYR A 39 11.86 27.29 -40.11
C TYR A 39 12.42 25.91 -39.75
N TRP A 40 11.57 24.99 -39.28
CA TRP A 40 12.00 23.65 -38.86
C TRP A 40 12.30 22.73 -40.05
N THR A 41 11.50 22.81 -41.11
CA THR A 41 11.76 22.08 -42.36
C THR A 41 13.06 22.58 -43.02
N ILE A 42 13.31 23.90 -42.95
CA ILE A 42 14.56 24.55 -43.38
C ILE A 42 15.75 24.11 -42.51
N TYR A 43 15.60 23.99 -41.20
CA TYR A 43 16.68 23.59 -40.29
C TYR A 43 17.20 22.17 -40.59
N LEU A 44 16.28 21.20 -40.70
CA LEU A 44 16.63 19.81 -41.04
C LEU A 44 17.25 19.66 -42.44
N THR A 45 16.83 20.49 -43.42
CA THR A 45 17.34 20.40 -44.80
C THR A 45 18.65 21.16 -45.02
N ASN A 46 18.93 22.24 -44.30
CA ASN A 46 20.13 23.06 -44.50
C ASN A 46 21.29 22.76 -43.54
N GLU A 47 21.06 22.39 -42.28
CA GLU A 47 22.16 22.17 -41.32
C GLU A 47 22.61 20.70 -41.18
N ASN A 48 21.81 19.71 -41.63
CA ASN A 48 22.16 18.29 -41.47
C ASN A 48 21.82 17.38 -42.67
N PRO A 49 22.23 17.72 -43.91
CA PRO A 49 21.81 17.05 -45.15
C PRO A 49 22.25 15.57 -45.31
N GLY A 50 22.99 15.00 -44.35
CA GLY A 50 23.40 13.60 -44.35
C GLY A 50 22.43 12.62 -43.67
N VAL A 51 21.54 13.10 -42.78
CA VAL A 51 20.73 12.24 -41.91
C VAL A 51 19.29 12.13 -42.42
N LYS A 52 18.82 10.92 -42.73
CA LYS A 52 17.45 10.68 -43.21
C LYS A 52 16.52 10.43 -42.03
N ALA A 53 15.47 11.24 -41.86
CA ALA A 53 14.46 11.08 -40.81
C ALA A 53 13.92 9.64 -40.67
N ALA A 54 13.63 8.97 -41.80
CA ALA A 54 13.19 7.58 -41.83
C ALA A 54 14.18 6.58 -41.18
N SER A 55 15.48 6.86 -41.20
CA SER A 55 16.53 6.03 -40.57
C SER A 55 16.70 6.27 -39.07
N ILE A 56 16.13 7.35 -38.52
CA ILE A 56 15.98 7.56 -37.07
C ILE A 56 14.72 6.82 -36.60
N LEU A 57 13.59 7.06 -37.26
CA LEU A 57 12.28 6.50 -36.88
C LEU A 57 12.19 4.96 -36.95
N SER A 58 13.09 4.32 -37.69
CA SER A 58 13.20 2.86 -37.83
C SER A 58 14.00 2.17 -36.72
N LEU A 59 14.72 2.90 -35.88
CA LEU A 59 15.52 2.32 -34.79
C LEU A 59 14.64 1.79 -33.65
N SER A 60 15.11 0.74 -32.98
CA SER A 60 14.64 0.40 -31.63
C SER A 60 15.05 1.47 -30.62
N LEU A 61 14.37 1.52 -29.47
CA LEU A 61 14.70 2.52 -28.44
C LEU A 61 16.13 2.34 -27.88
N VAL A 62 16.63 1.11 -27.85
CA VAL A 62 17.99 0.78 -27.38
C VAL A 62 19.05 1.28 -28.37
N GLU A 63 18.86 1.04 -29.68
CA GLU A 63 19.77 1.56 -30.72
C GLU A 63 19.77 3.08 -30.79
N LEU A 64 18.59 3.71 -30.61
CA LEU A 64 18.46 5.16 -30.57
C LEU A 64 19.22 5.77 -29.37
N SER A 65 19.03 5.21 -28.17
CA SER A 65 19.77 5.60 -26.96
C SER A 65 21.29 5.40 -27.12
N ALA A 66 21.72 4.30 -27.73
CA ALA A 66 23.14 4.04 -28.01
C ALA A 66 23.74 5.11 -28.94
N LYS A 67 23.07 5.43 -30.06
CA LYS A 67 23.54 6.43 -31.04
C LYS A 67 23.53 7.86 -30.52
N LEU A 68 22.63 8.19 -29.60
CA LEU A 68 22.63 9.47 -28.88
C LEU A 68 23.77 9.54 -27.84
N LYS A 69 24.14 8.39 -27.24
CA LYS A 69 25.28 8.29 -26.30
C LYS A 69 26.62 8.35 -27.00
N ASP A 70 26.84 7.58 -28.07
CA ASP A 70 28.09 7.60 -28.84
C ASP A 70 28.26 8.89 -29.69
N GLY A 71 27.16 9.56 -30.03
CA GLY A 71 27.16 10.83 -30.78
C GLY A 71 26.93 10.68 -32.29
N SER A 72 26.66 9.47 -32.79
CA SER A 72 26.23 9.20 -34.17
C SER A 72 24.92 9.90 -34.55
N LEU A 73 24.10 10.26 -33.56
CA LEU A 73 22.91 11.10 -33.71
C LEU A 73 22.94 12.23 -32.69
N THR A 74 22.48 13.41 -33.08
CA THR A 74 22.32 14.55 -32.15
C THR A 74 20.92 14.56 -31.54
N PRO A 75 20.76 14.97 -30.27
CA PRO A 75 19.45 15.17 -29.66
C PRO A 75 18.51 16.06 -30.49
N GLU A 76 19.03 17.09 -31.16
CA GLU A 76 18.30 17.92 -32.14
C GLU A 76 17.68 17.08 -33.26
N SER A 77 18.51 16.31 -33.97
CA SER A 77 18.09 15.54 -35.15
C SER A 77 17.00 14.53 -34.80
N VAL A 78 17.06 13.96 -33.60
CA VAL A 78 16.06 13.02 -33.09
C VAL A 78 14.80 13.75 -32.64
N LEU A 79 14.91 14.81 -31.83
CA LEU A 79 13.74 15.54 -31.32
C LEU A 79 12.88 16.13 -32.44
N TYR A 80 13.48 16.84 -33.40
CA TYR A 80 12.72 17.44 -34.50
C TYR A 80 12.11 16.40 -35.44
N THR A 81 12.81 15.29 -35.70
CA THR A 81 12.27 14.15 -36.46
C THR A 81 11.02 13.55 -35.79
N TYR A 82 11.03 13.41 -34.46
CA TYR A 82 9.87 12.92 -33.72
C TYR A 82 8.75 13.96 -33.59
N ILE A 83 9.05 15.26 -33.47
CA ILE A 83 8.04 16.33 -33.50
C ILE A 83 7.33 16.36 -34.85
N GLU A 84 8.06 16.30 -35.97
CA GLU A 84 7.50 16.25 -37.32
C GLU A 84 6.58 15.03 -37.49
N LYS A 85 7.05 13.83 -37.08
CA LYS A 85 6.24 12.62 -37.18
C LYS A 85 5.03 12.62 -36.26
N ALA A 86 5.14 13.16 -35.04
CA ALA A 86 4.02 13.31 -34.12
C ALA A 86 2.92 14.23 -34.69
N LEU A 87 3.30 15.32 -35.36
CA LEU A 87 2.39 16.23 -36.04
C LEU A 87 1.73 15.57 -37.27
N GLU A 88 2.49 14.86 -38.10
CA GLU A 88 1.96 14.08 -39.24
C GLU A 88 0.93 13.03 -38.78
N VAL A 89 1.24 12.29 -37.71
CA VAL A 89 0.36 11.29 -37.11
C VAL A 89 -0.87 11.94 -36.47
N THR A 90 -0.71 13.01 -35.69
CA THR A 90 -1.83 13.67 -34.98
C THR A 90 -2.86 14.21 -35.96
N ARG A 91 -2.44 14.73 -37.12
CA ARG A 91 -3.33 15.16 -38.21
C ARG A 91 -4.18 14.02 -38.80
N GLN A 92 -3.79 12.77 -38.62
CA GLN A 92 -4.48 11.58 -39.13
C GLN A 92 -5.35 10.89 -38.08
N ILE A 93 -4.89 10.81 -36.81
CA ILE A 93 -5.53 9.99 -35.77
C ILE A 93 -5.82 10.71 -34.44
N ASN A 94 -5.50 12.00 -34.30
CA ASN A 94 -5.91 12.86 -33.18
C ASN A 94 -5.51 12.31 -31.77
N CYS A 95 -4.21 12.05 -31.60
CA CYS A 95 -3.62 11.42 -30.41
C CYS A 95 -2.90 12.36 -29.44
N VAL A 96 -2.60 13.61 -29.81
CA VAL A 96 -1.91 14.61 -28.96
C VAL A 96 -2.90 15.67 -28.49
N THR A 97 -2.79 16.11 -27.23
CA THR A 97 -3.57 17.22 -26.65
C THR A 97 -2.77 18.51 -26.63
N ASP A 98 -1.52 18.45 -26.18
CA ASP A 98 -0.64 19.60 -25.95
C ASP A 98 0.77 19.35 -26.50
N PHE A 99 1.39 20.40 -27.03
CA PHE A 99 2.84 20.45 -27.27
C PHE A 99 3.53 21.12 -26.08
N LEU A 100 4.70 20.60 -25.69
CA LEU A 100 5.49 21.06 -24.55
C LEU A 100 6.75 21.80 -25.07
N PRO A 101 6.73 23.13 -25.29
CA PRO A 101 7.87 23.88 -25.80
C PRO A 101 9.06 23.88 -24.83
N GLU A 102 8.86 23.53 -23.55
CA GLU A 102 9.94 23.26 -22.59
C GLU A 102 10.83 22.07 -23.00
N CYS A 103 10.45 21.30 -24.03
CA CYS A 103 11.35 20.34 -24.67
C CYS A 103 12.64 21.01 -25.20
N GLU A 104 12.59 22.29 -25.61
CA GLU A 104 13.75 23.08 -26.04
C GLU A 104 14.68 23.43 -24.86
N GLU A 105 14.11 23.85 -23.72
CA GLU A 105 14.90 24.10 -22.51
C GLU A 105 15.57 22.82 -22.02
N GLN A 106 14.82 21.70 -22.02
CA GLN A 106 15.31 20.38 -21.68
C GLN A 106 16.39 19.90 -22.68
N LEU A 107 16.24 20.16 -23.98
CA LEU A 107 17.23 19.87 -25.02
C LEU A 107 18.57 20.59 -24.75
N GLN A 108 18.54 21.86 -24.31
CA GLN A 108 19.76 22.56 -23.92
C GLN A 108 20.31 22.09 -22.57
N GLU A 109 19.46 21.66 -21.63
CA GLU A 109 19.90 21.14 -20.33
C GLU A 109 20.56 19.76 -20.42
N VAL A 110 20.08 18.83 -21.25
CA VAL A 110 20.69 17.49 -21.34
C VAL A 110 22.14 17.55 -21.85
N LYS A 111 22.47 18.47 -22.75
CA LYS A 111 23.85 18.71 -23.23
C LYS A 111 24.85 19.07 -22.14
N LYS A 112 24.38 19.68 -21.05
CA LYS A 112 25.22 20.19 -19.94
C LYS A 112 25.45 19.15 -18.85
N ARG A 113 24.84 17.97 -18.98
CA ARG A 113 24.72 16.93 -17.94
C ARG A 113 25.33 15.62 -18.41
N GLU A 114 25.56 14.72 -17.47
CA GLU A 114 25.98 13.35 -17.76
C GLU A 114 24.90 12.60 -18.57
N LYS A 115 25.32 11.76 -19.51
CA LYS A 115 24.42 11.06 -20.44
C LYS A 115 23.68 9.90 -19.76
N GLY A 116 22.59 10.21 -19.07
CA GLY A 116 21.68 9.24 -18.45
C GLY A 116 21.07 8.20 -19.41
N LEU A 117 20.31 7.25 -18.88
CA LEU A 117 19.89 6.07 -19.65
C LEU A 117 19.00 6.40 -20.86
N LEU A 118 18.28 7.52 -20.83
CA LEU A 118 17.40 8.01 -21.89
C LEU A 118 17.89 9.33 -22.52
N TYR A 119 19.19 9.61 -22.47
CA TYR A 119 19.80 10.82 -23.03
C TYR A 119 19.34 11.12 -24.48
N GLY A 120 18.68 12.27 -24.67
CA GLY A 120 18.19 12.77 -25.96
C GLY A 120 16.93 12.09 -26.49
N VAL A 121 16.31 11.16 -25.76
CA VAL A 121 15.12 10.41 -26.19
C VAL A 121 13.85 11.28 -26.06
N PRO A 122 13.09 11.50 -27.14
CA PRO A 122 11.76 12.13 -27.06
C PRO A 122 10.74 11.19 -26.43
N VAL A 123 9.97 11.67 -25.45
CA VAL A 123 8.98 10.89 -24.69
C VAL A 123 7.60 11.54 -24.74
N SER A 124 6.57 10.74 -25.00
CA SER A 124 5.16 11.14 -24.88
C SER A 124 4.61 10.84 -23.47
N ILE A 125 3.79 11.75 -22.96
CA ILE A 125 3.24 11.68 -21.60
C ILE A 125 1.71 11.69 -21.67
N LYS A 126 1.03 10.69 -21.08
CA LYS A 126 -0.44 10.69 -21.03
C LYS A 126 -0.97 11.93 -20.29
N GLU A 127 -2.05 12.52 -20.79
CA GLU A 127 -2.63 13.77 -20.28
C GLU A 127 -2.97 13.77 -18.77
N ASN A 128 -3.20 12.62 -18.14
CA ASN A 128 -3.45 12.52 -16.69
C ASN A 128 -2.18 12.51 -15.82
N VAL A 129 -0.99 12.60 -16.43
CA VAL A 129 0.32 12.72 -15.76
C VAL A 129 0.77 14.18 -15.79
N ALA A 130 1.02 14.75 -14.61
CA ALA A 130 1.35 16.15 -14.43
C ALA A 130 2.69 16.53 -15.10
N CYS A 131 2.60 17.57 -15.92
CA CYS A 131 3.71 18.36 -16.46
C CYS A 131 3.48 19.80 -16.01
N LYS A 132 4.52 20.46 -15.49
CA LYS A 132 4.41 21.80 -14.90
C LYS A 132 3.82 22.80 -15.91
N GLY A 133 2.80 23.56 -15.49
CA GLY A 133 2.15 24.58 -16.30
C GLY A 133 0.96 24.08 -17.13
N TYR A 134 0.78 22.77 -17.25
CA TYR A 134 -0.28 22.15 -18.05
C TYR A 134 -1.40 21.59 -17.18
N PRO A 135 -2.67 21.68 -17.60
CA PRO A 135 -3.77 21.03 -16.91
C PRO A 135 -3.73 19.51 -17.11
N ASN A 136 -4.32 18.80 -16.16
CA ASN A 136 -4.77 17.42 -16.36
C ASN A 136 -6.30 17.49 -16.42
N THR A 137 -6.87 17.63 -17.62
CA THR A 137 -8.30 17.88 -17.82
C THR A 137 -9.16 16.64 -17.61
N PHE A 138 -8.58 15.45 -17.84
CA PHE A 138 -9.28 14.16 -17.92
C PHE A 138 -10.38 14.13 -18.99
N GLY A 139 -10.37 15.04 -19.97
CA GLY A 139 -11.46 15.23 -20.93
C GLY A 139 -12.73 15.85 -20.33
N LEU A 140 -12.61 16.64 -19.26
CA LEU A 140 -13.71 17.32 -18.56
C LEU A 140 -13.40 18.83 -18.49
N VAL A 141 -14.36 19.67 -18.88
CA VAL A 141 -14.18 21.13 -19.04
C VAL A 141 -13.74 21.81 -17.74
N LYS A 142 -14.29 21.37 -16.60
CA LYS A 142 -14.01 21.96 -15.26
C LYS A 142 -12.57 21.86 -14.74
N PHE A 143 -11.67 21.21 -15.47
CA PHE A 143 -10.25 21.10 -15.15
C PHE A 143 -9.33 21.78 -16.18
N LEU A 144 -9.88 22.44 -17.21
CA LEU A 144 -9.10 23.09 -18.27
C LEU A 144 -8.21 24.24 -17.75
N ASP A 145 -8.75 25.10 -16.89
CA ASP A 145 -8.03 26.25 -16.31
C ASP A 145 -7.27 25.90 -15.01
N CYS A 146 -6.93 24.62 -14.80
CA CYS A 146 -6.31 24.09 -13.58
C CYS A 146 -4.88 23.54 -13.84
N PRO A 147 -3.88 24.38 -14.15
CA PRO A 147 -2.53 23.92 -14.48
C PRO A 147 -1.78 23.36 -13.27
N GLU A 148 -1.11 22.22 -13.46
CA GLU A 148 -0.30 21.56 -12.43
C GLU A 148 0.95 22.39 -12.10
N GLN A 149 1.22 22.58 -10.80
CA GLN A 149 2.25 23.52 -10.32
C GLN A 149 3.68 22.95 -10.36
N GLU A 150 3.80 21.64 -10.52
CA GLU A 150 5.07 20.90 -10.59
C GLU A 150 4.96 19.77 -11.62
N ASP A 151 6.10 19.35 -12.17
CA ASP A 151 6.19 18.05 -12.85
C ASP A 151 5.91 16.90 -11.87
N SER A 152 5.26 15.84 -12.35
CA SER A 152 5.16 14.55 -11.64
C SER A 152 6.54 13.95 -11.35
N VAL A 153 6.63 13.04 -10.38
CA VAL A 153 7.90 12.39 -10.03
C VAL A 153 8.49 11.62 -11.22
N ILE A 154 7.66 10.91 -11.99
CA ILE A 154 8.11 10.22 -13.22
C ILE A 154 8.65 11.22 -14.25
N VAL A 155 7.99 12.36 -14.50
CA VAL A 155 8.52 13.38 -15.44
C VAL A 155 9.84 13.98 -14.93
N LYS A 156 9.98 14.22 -13.63
CA LYS A 156 11.26 14.66 -13.01
C LYS A 156 12.39 13.64 -13.21
N VAL A 157 12.13 12.35 -12.96
CA VAL A 157 13.12 11.28 -13.15
C VAL A 157 13.48 11.09 -14.62
N LEU A 158 12.50 11.15 -15.54
CA LEU A 158 12.75 11.12 -16.99
C LEU A 158 13.66 12.28 -17.43
N LYS A 159 13.34 13.52 -17.01
CA LYS A 159 14.18 14.70 -17.29
C LYS A 159 15.58 14.59 -16.66
N LYS A 160 15.73 13.94 -15.50
CA LYS A 160 17.02 13.64 -14.87
C LYS A 160 17.83 12.58 -15.63
N GLN A 161 17.17 11.56 -16.17
CA GLN A 161 17.75 10.50 -17.01
C GLN A 161 18.06 10.94 -18.45
N GLY A 162 17.88 12.22 -18.77
CA GLY A 162 18.22 12.81 -20.06
C GLY A 162 17.13 12.70 -21.13
N ALA A 163 15.92 12.21 -20.78
CA ALA A 163 14.79 12.19 -21.71
C ALA A 163 14.23 13.60 -21.95
N ILE A 164 13.49 13.75 -23.05
CA ILE A 164 12.87 15.00 -23.47
C ILE A 164 11.36 14.79 -23.63
N PRO A 165 10.55 15.05 -22.59
CA PRO A 165 9.08 15.10 -22.72
C PRO A 165 8.68 16.22 -23.70
N PHE A 166 7.89 15.91 -24.73
CA PHE A 166 7.60 16.86 -25.82
C PHE A 166 6.11 17.04 -26.17
N VAL A 167 5.24 16.08 -25.80
CA VAL A 167 3.78 16.17 -25.98
C VAL A 167 3.01 15.53 -24.81
N LYS A 168 1.82 16.06 -24.54
CA LYS A 168 0.77 15.34 -23.78
C LYS A 168 -0.17 14.61 -24.75
N THR A 169 -0.62 13.40 -24.39
CA THR A 169 -1.46 12.58 -25.28
C THR A 169 -2.87 12.31 -24.77
N ASN A 170 -3.78 12.14 -25.72
CA ASN A 170 -5.23 12.11 -25.53
C ASN A 170 -5.72 10.88 -24.74
N THR A 171 -6.86 11.04 -24.05
CA THR A 171 -7.45 10.07 -23.13
C THR A 171 -8.96 9.99 -23.27
N SER A 172 -9.57 8.89 -22.83
CA SER A 172 -11.02 8.84 -22.62
C SER A 172 -11.48 9.85 -21.56
N GLN A 173 -12.67 10.41 -21.74
CA GLN A 173 -13.32 11.26 -20.74
C GLN A 173 -13.42 10.55 -19.37
N ALA A 174 -13.10 11.29 -18.30
CA ALA A 174 -12.98 10.84 -16.92
C ALA A 174 -12.01 9.65 -16.71
N ILE A 175 -11.07 9.42 -17.65
CA ILE A 175 -10.05 8.34 -17.70
C ILE A 175 -10.53 6.89 -17.48
N LEU A 176 -11.85 6.66 -17.43
CA LEU A 176 -12.47 5.38 -17.04
C LEU A 176 -13.32 4.74 -18.16
N ASN A 177 -12.80 4.80 -19.39
CA ASN A 177 -13.34 4.05 -20.54
C ASN A 177 -12.19 3.37 -21.30
N ILE A 178 -12.51 2.30 -22.04
CA ILE A 178 -11.57 1.58 -22.92
C ILE A 178 -11.67 2.03 -24.38
N ASP A 179 -12.46 3.07 -24.67
CA ASP A 179 -12.30 3.91 -25.86
C ASP A 179 -11.29 5.03 -25.59
N CYS A 180 -11.04 5.92 -26.55
CA CYS A 180 -10.24 7.13 -26.34
C CYS A 180 -10.90 8.35 -27.00
N GLY A 181 -12.06 8.72 -26.49
CA GLY A 181 -12.79 9.93 -26.87
C GLY A 181 -13.18 10.78 -25.66
N ASN A 182 -13.17 12.09 -25.85
CA ASN A 182 -13.71 13.07 -24.92
C ASN A 182 -14.25 14.32 -25.64
N THR A 183 -14.93 15.20 -24.92
CA THR A 183 -15.62 16.37 -25.49
C THR A 183 -14.77 17.63 -25.62
N LEU A 184 -13.51 17.62 -25.13
CA LEU A 184 -12.54 18.69 -25.32
C LEU A 184 -11.70 18.48 -26.58
N PHE A 185 -10.99 17.34 -26.65
CA PHE A 185 -10.02 17.01 -27.69
C PHE A 185 -10.57 16.05 -28.75
N GLY A 186 -11.81 15.58 -28.62
CA GLY A 186 -12.44 14.65 -29.56
C GLY A 186 -11.95 13.20 -29.41
N GLN A 187 -12.08 12.44 -30.50
CA GLN A 187 -11.80 11.01 -30.57
C GLN A 187 -10.40 10.73 -31.15
N THR A 188 -9.64 9.84 -30.50
CA THR A 188 -8.42 9.22 -31.06
C THR A 188 -8.78 7.98 -31.89
N LEU A 189 -8.10 7.80 -33.02
CA LEU A 189 -8.33 6.70 -33.95
C LEU A 189 -7.20 5.66 -33.88
N ASN A 190 -7.51 4.41 -34.25
CA ASN A 190 -6.51 3.35 -34.33
C ASN A 190 -5.58 3.54 -35.55
N PRO A 191 -4.25 3.46 -35.41
CA PRO A 191 -3.30 3.73 -36.49
C PRO A 191 -3.34 2.71 -37.64
N PHE A 192 -3.84 1.49 -37.41
CA PHE A 192 -3.99 0.48 -38.46
C PHE A 192 -5.35 0.54 -39.18
N ASN A 193 -6.37 1.13 -38.55
CA ASN A 193 -7.71 1.20 -39.13
C ASN A 193 -8.54 2.31 -38.47
N HIS A 194 -8.70 3.43 -39.18
CA HIS A 194 -9.36 4.64 -38.65
C HIS A 194 -10.86 4.45 -38.32
N LYS A 195 -11.46 3.27 -38.58
CA LYS A 195 -12.84 2.90 -38.15
C LYS A 195 -12.86 2.17 -36.80
N LYS A 196 -11.69 1.93 -36.20
CA LYS A 196 -11.50 1.26 -34.91
C LYS A 196 -11.04 2.26 -33.85
N THR A 197 -11.33 1.95 -32.59
CA THR A 197 -10.75 2.69 -31.46
C THR A 197 -9.27 2.31 -31.25
N SER A 198 -8.47 3.27 -30.79
CA SER A 198 -7.11 3.03 -30.27
C SER A 198 -7.10 2.13 -29.03
N GLY A 199 -8.25 1.93 -28.39
CA GLY A 199 -8.32 1.44 -27.01
C GLY A 199 -8.03 2.56 -26.02
N GLY A 200 -8.15 2.31 -24.72
CA GLY A 200 -7.91 3.33 -23.71
C GLY A 200 -7.91 2.82 -22.26
N SER A 201 -7.74 3.70 -21.28
CA SER A 201 -7.72 5.16 -21.42
C SER A 201 -6.39 5.77 -21.93
N SER A 202 -5.27 5.04 -21.97
CA SER A 202 -3.99 5.52 -22.55
C SER A 202 -3.96 5.39 -24.09
N GLY A 203 -5.04 5.80 -24.76
CA GLY A 203 -5.20 5.60 -26.21
C GLY A 203 -4.29 6.47 -27.06
N GLY A 204 -4.11 7.74 -26.67
CA GLY A 204 -3.19 8.66 -27.34
C GLY A 204 -1.75 8.14 -27.37
N GLU A 205 -1.22 7.68 -26.22
CA GLU A 205 0.12 7.07 -26.12
C GLU A 205 0.30 5.90 -27.10
N ALA A 206 -0.55 4.87 -27.01
CA ALA A 206 -0.36 3.66 -27.81
C ALA A 206 -0.57 3.91 -29.31
N ALA A 207 -1.49 4.81 -29.67
CA ALA A 207 -1.71 5.20 -31.06
C ALA A 207 -0.54 6.01 -31.63
N LEU A 208 0.04 6.93 -30.85
CA LEU A 208 1.20 7.73 -31.23
C LEU A 208 2.48 6.88 -31.36
N VAL A 209 2.75 6.00 -30.39
CA VAL A 209 3.89 5.06 -30.43
C VAL A 209 3.72 4.04 -31.56
N GLY A 210 2.52 3.49 -31.75
CA GLY A 210 2.21 2.51 -32.81
C GLY A 210 2.32 3.09 -34.23
N ALA A 211 1.98 4.37 -34.42
CA ALA A 211 2.22 5.09 -35.66
C ALA A 211 3.67 5.61 -35.81
N GLY A 212 4.55 5.34 -34.84
CA GLY A 212 5.95 5.74 -34.85
C GLY A 212 6.22 7.22 -34.54
N GLY A 213 5.21 7.98 -34.10
CA GLY A 213 5.34 9.39 -33.72
C GLY A 213 5.90 9.64 -32.32
N SER A 214 6.21 8.60 -31.56
CA SER A 214 6.96 8.68 -30.29
C SER A 214 7.90 7.48 -30.16
N ALA A 215 9.03 7.67 -29.48
CA ALA A 215 10.01 6.61 -29.21
C ALA A 215 9.65 5.78 -27.96
N LEU A 216 9.02 6.44 -26.98
CA LEU A 216 8.65 5.88 -25.68
C LEU A 216 7.47 6.68 -25.13
N GLY A 217 6.47 5.98 -24.60
CA GLY A 217 5.28 6.55 -23.99
C GLY A 217 5.10 6.20 -22.52
N ILE A 218 4.39 7.05 -21.79
CA ILE A 218 4.06 6.88 -20.35
C ILE A 218 2.54 6.88 -20.17
N GLY A 219 1.96 5.71 -19.89
CA GLY A 219 0.53 5.50 -19.69
C GLY A 219 0.17 5.16 -18.23
N THR A 220 -1.14 5.04 -17.96
CA THR A 220 -1.67 4.66 -16.62
C THR A 220 -2.75 3.59 -16.71
N ASP A 221 -2.81 2.68 -15.72
CA ASP A 221 -3.66 1.49 -15.69
C ASP A 221 -4.18 1.16 -14.28
N VAL A 222 -5.51 1.19 -14.12
CA VAL A 222 -6.25 0.75 -12.92
C VAL A 222 -7.18 -0.45 -13.19
N ALA A 223 -7.23 -0.92 -14.44
CA ALA A 223 -8.22 -1.91 -14.90
C ALA A 223 -7.78 -2.62 -16.20
N ALA A 224 -7.34 -1.82 -17.16
CA ALA A 224 -6.94 -2.24 -18.51
C ALA A 224 -6.05 -1.22 -19.25
N SER A 225 -5.88 -0.02 -18.69
CA SER A 225 -5.69 1.20 -19.49
C SER A 225 -4.29 1.43 -20.07
N ILE A 226 -3.30 0.59 -19.79
CA ILE A 226 -2.08 0.46 -20.60
C ILE A 226 -2.25 -0.70 -21.59
N ARG A 227 -2.68 -1.86 -21.07
CA ARG A 227 -2.66 -3.15 -21.76
C ARG A 227 -3.62 -3.23 -22.96
N VAL A 228 -4.84 -2.73 -22.84
CA VAL A 228 -5.82 -2.69 -23.94
C VAL A 228 -5.39 -1.78 -25.09
N PRO A 229 -5.04 -0.49 -24.88
CA PRO A 229 -4.60 0.35 -25.99
C PRO A 229 -3.31 -0.18 -26.66
N CYS A 230 -2.40 -0.81 -25.92
CA CYS A 230 -1.23 -1.48 -26.50
C CYS A 230 -1.61 -2.66 -27.40
N GLY A 231 -2.49 -3.56 -26.93
CA GLY A 231 -3.00 -4.68 -27.72
C GLY A 231 -3.83 -4.25 -28.94
N PHE A 232 -4.52 -3.12 -28.87
CA PHE A 232 -5.30 -2.57 -29.99
C PHE A 232 -4.42 -1.82 -31.00
N CYS A 233 -3.36 -1.12 -30.56
CA CYS A 233 -2.44 -0.35 -31.41
C CYS A 233 -1.14 -1.10 -31.76
N GLY A 234 -1.06 -2.40 -31.49
CA GLY A 234 0.06 -3.26 -31.94
C GLY A 234 1.42 -2.89 -31.36
N VAL A 235 1.45 -2.46 -30.09
CA VAL A 235 2.68 -2.10 -29.36
C VAL A 235 2.79 -2.86 -28.04
N CYS A 236 3.97 -2.85 -27.44
CA CYS A 236 4.21 -3.44 -26.13
C CYS A 236 3.85 -2.45 -25.01
N GLY A 237 3.28 -2.95 -23.91
CA GLY A 237 2.98 -2.13 -22.74
C GLY A 237 3.06 -2.91 -21.44
N PHE A 238 3.56 -2.29 -20.37
CA PHE A 238 3.78 -2.93 -19.08
C PHE A 238 3.04 -2.23 -17.95
N LYS A 239 2.15 -2.95 -17.26
CA LYS A 239 1.59 -2.56 -15.97
C LYS A 239 2.49 -3.14 -14.85
N PRO A 240 3.31 -2.35 -14.15
CA PRO A 240 4.07 -2.85 -13.01
C PRO A 240 3.18 -3.22 -11.82
N THR A 241 3.79 -3.78 -10.77
CA THR A 241 3.22 -3.84 -9.42
C THR A 241 2.97 -2.42 -8.89
N GLY A 242 1.86 -2.19 -8.18
CA GLY A 242 1.61 -0.92 -7.49
C GLY A 242 2.73 -0.50 -6.56
N TYR A 243 3.00 0.81 -6.50
CA TYR A 243 4.14 1.42 -5.80
C TYR A 243 5.54 1.06 -6.33
N ARG A 244 5.72 0.22 -7.37
CA ARG A 244 7.07 -0.09 -7.92
C ARG A 244 7.72 1.11 -8.61
N ILE A 245 6.92 2.06 -9.10
CA ILE A 245 7.35 3.41 -9.50
C ILE A 245 6.37 4.43 -8.92
N SER A 246 6.74 5.71 -8.85
CA SER A 246 5.94 6.73 -8.16
C SER A 246 4.78 7.25 -9.02
N ASP A 247 3.56 7.14 -8.49
CA ASP A 247 2.37 7.79 -9.04
C ASP A 247 2.17 9.23 -8.52
N LYS A 248 3.13 9.83 -7.82
CA LYS A 248 3.02 11.24 -7.36
C LYS A 248 3.00 12.20 -8.55
N GLY A 249 1.81 12.73 -8.83
CA GLY A 249 1.51 13.61 -9.96
C GLY A 249 0.83 12.89 -11.13
N ALA A 250 0.58 11.59 -11.06
CA ALA A 250 -0.43 10.94 -11.90
C ALA A 250 -1.79 11.11 -11.21
N THR A 251 -2.63 12.00 -11.73
CA THR A 251 -3.89 12.40 -11.07
C THR A 251 -5.12 11.77 -11.71
N SER A 252 -6.25 11.82 -10.99
CA SER A 252 -7.53 11.19 -11.36
C SER A 252 -8.68 12.09 -10.89
N PRO A 253 -9.80 12.20 -11.64
CA PRO A 253 -10.98 12.95 -11.20
C PRO A 253 -11.65 12.30 -9.97
N VAL A 254 -11.41 11.00 -9.74
CA VAL A 254 -11.78 10.24 -8.53
C VAL A 254 -10.49 9.89 -7.77
N ALA A 255 -10.16 10.69 -6.76
CA ALA A 255 -8.97 10.51 -5.92
C ALA A 255 -9.29 9.73 -4.63
N GLY A 256 -8.32 8.97 -4.12
CA GLY A 256 -8.39 8.29 -2.81
C GLY A 256 -9.01 6.90 -2.80
N MET A 257 -9.49 6.41 -3.96
CA MET A 257 -9.80 5.00 -4.17
C MET A 257 -8.52 4.17 -4.08
N ASN A 258 -8.44 3.26 -3.12
CA ASN A 258 -7.27 2.39 -2.88
C ASN A 258 -7.58 0.88 -2.93
N SER A 259 -8.86 0.48 -3.02
CA SER A 259 -9.27 -0.92 -3.13
C SER A 259 -9.00 -1.55 -4.51
N VAL A 260 -8.56 -0.78 -5.49
CA VAL A 260 -7.89 -1.28 -6.71
C VAL A 260 -6.78 -0.28 -7.00
N THR A 261 -5.52 -0.74 -7.07
CA THR A 261 -4.38 0.17 -7.23
C THR A 261 -4.23 0.57 -8.70
N SER A 262 -4.33 1.88 -8.97
CA SER A 262 -3.90 2.48 -10.24
C SER A 262 -2.39 2.58 -10.26
N VAL A 263 -1.77 2.34 -11.42
CA VAL A 263 -0.32 2.50 -11.61
C VAL A 263 0.01 3.20 -12.92
N THR A 264 1.14 3.90 -12.95
CA THR A 264 1.80 4.38 -14.16
C THR A 264 2.68 3.26 -14.75
N GLY A 265 2.96 3.29 -16.06
CA GLY A 265 3.85 2.31 -16.70
C GLY A 265 4.20 2.65 -18.16
N PRO A 266 5.28 2.07 -18.70
CA PRO A 266 5.78 2.39 -20.04
C PRO A 266 4.98 1.72 -21.17
N ILE A 267 5.04 2.37 -22.34
CA ILE A 267 4.51 1.91 -23.64
C ILE A 267 5.62 2.10 -24.68
N ALA A 268 5.95 1.07 -25.47
CA ALA A 268 7.03 1.09 -26.45
C ALA A 268 6.75 0.14 -27.62
N LYS A 269 7.46 0.30 -28.74
CA LYS A 269 7.32 -0.59 -29.92
C LYS A 269 7.70 -2.05 -29.62
N ASP A 270 8.63 -2.24 -28.70
CA ASP A 270 9.29 -3.51 -28.37
C ASP A 270 9.41 -3.67 -26.83
N VAL A 271 9.77 -4.88 -26.37
CA VAL A 271 9.94 -5.15 -24.92
C VAL A 271 11.19 -4.47 -24.36
N ASP A 272 12.27 -4.37 -25.14
CA ASP A 272 13.55 -3.85 -24.68
C ASP A 272 13.49 -2.33 -24.41
N GLY A 273 12.63 -1.59 -25.12
CA GLY A 273 12.30 -0.20 -24.84
C GLY A 273 11.51 -0.02 -23.53
N LEU A 274 10.59 -0.94 -23.20
CA LEU A 274 9.94 -0.97 -21.88
C LEU A 274 10.97 -1.22 -20.78
N VAL A 275 11.88 -2.16 -21.01
CA VAL A 275 12.95 -2.53 -20.08
C VAL A 275 13.93 -1.37 -19.86
N LEU A 276 14.38 -0.70 -20.93
CA LEU A 276 15.25 0.48 -20.82
C LEU A 276 14.58 1.63 -20.06
N CYS A 277 13.27 1.84 -20.25
CA CYS A 277 12.50 2.78 -19.45
C CYS A 277 12.43 2.37 -17.97
N MET A 278 12.11 1.11 -17.67
CA MET A 278 12.08 0.61 -16.28
C MET A 278 13.45 0.72 -15.59
N LYS A 279 14.56 0.46 -16.31
CA LYS A 279 15.93 0.67 -15.81
C LYS A 279 16.23 2.14 -15.51
N ALA A 280 15.77 3.07 -16.35
CA ALA A 280 15.91 4.51 -16.13
C ALA A 280 15.06 5.00 -14.94
N LEU A 281 13.85 4.46 -14.75
CA LEU A 281 12.94 4.87 -13.68
C LEU A 281 13.29 4.26 -12.31
N LEU A 282 13.88 3.06 -12.25
CA LEU A 282 14.25 2.40 -10.99
C LEU A 282 15.66 2.82 -10.52
N CYS A 283 15.81 4.10 -10.21
CA CYS A 283 17.06 4.72 -9.76
C CYS A 283 16.87 5.62 -8.52
N ASP A 284 17.96 6.00 -7.86
CA ASP A 284 17.95 6.73 -6.58
C ASP A 284 17.12 8.03 -6.58
N GLU A 285 17.07 8.73 -7.72
CA GLU A 285 16.23 9.94 -7.88
C GLU A 285 14.74 9.62 -7.67
N MET A 286 14.25 8.47 -8.17
CA MET A 286 12.87 8.01 -7.95
C MET A 286 12.61 7.78 -6.45
N PHE A 287 13.53 7.05 -5.81
CA PHE A 287 13.40 6.64 -4.41
C PHE A 287 13.52 7.84 -3.44
N MET A 288 14.35 8.85 -3.75
CA MET A 288 14.44 10.11 -2.99
C MET A 288 13.28 11.08 -3.25
N LEU A 289 12.75 11.13 -4.48
CA LEU A 289 11.60 11.97 -4.80
C LEU A 289 10.29 11.40 -4.21
N ASP A 290 10.18 10.08 -4.09
CA ASP A 290 9.07 9.41 -3.45
C ASP A 290 9.47 8.16 -2.63
N SER A 291 9.75 8.35 -1.34
CA SER A 291 10.00 7.26 -0.40
C SER A 291 8.79 6.35 -0.12
N ALA A 292 7.63 6.55 -0.75
CA ALA A 292 6.58 5.52 -0.75
C ALA A 292 6.95 4.34 -1.67
N VAL A 293 7.79 4.57 -2.69
CA VAL A 293 8.35 3.54 -3.57
C VAL A 293 9.44 2.77 -2.81
N PRO A 294 9.40 1.43 -2.71
CA PRO A 294 10.50 0.67 -2.14
C PRO A 294 11.73 0.76 -3.07
N PRO A 295 12.96 0.98 -2.55
CA PRO A 295 14.18 1.17 -3.33
C PRO A 295 14.68 -0.15 -3.96
N LEU A 296 13.89 -0.68 -4.90
CA LEU A 296 14.13 -1.91 -5.65
C LEU A 296 14.63 -1.61 -7.07
N PRO A 297 15.96 -1.63 -7.33
CA PRO A 297 16.51 -1.43 -8.67
C PRO A 297 16.01 -2.49 -9.66
N PHE A 298 16.30 -2.29 -10.95
CA PHE A 298 16.02 -3.31 -11.96
C PHE A 298 16.97 -4.52 -11.78
N ASN A 299 16.42 -5.73 -11.66
CA ASN A 299 17.22 -6.94 -11.48
C ASN A 299 17.63 -7.51 -12.86
N GLU A 300 18.88 -7.25 -13.24
CA GLU A 300 19.46 -7.70 -14.51
C GLU A 300 19.65 -9.22 -14.60
N GLU A 301 19.96 -9.91 -13.49
CA GLU A 301 20.15 -11.37 -13.49
C GLU A 301 18.82 -12.09 -13.80
N ILE A 302 17.72 -11.67 -13.19
CA ILE A 302 16.39 -12.25 -13.44
C ILE A 302 15.95 -11.97 -14.89
N TYR A 303 16.17 -10.77 -15.41
CA TYR A 303 15.77 -10.42 -16.78
C TYR A 303 16.65 -11.10 -17.86
N SER A 304 17.95 -11.26 -17.64
CA SER A 304 18.88 -11.92 -18.58
C SER A 304 18.93 -13.44 -18.44
N SER A 305 18.25 -14.02 -17.44
CA SER A 305 18.22 -15.45 -17.17
C SER A 305 17.53 -16.26 -18.28
N SER A 306 18.31 -17.08 -19.00
CA SER A 306 17.81 -18.04 -20.00
C SER A 306 17.35 -19.38 -19.42
N LYS A 307 16.98 -19.45 -18.12
CA LYS A 307 16.54 -20.68 -17.45
C LYS A 307 15.15 -21.11 -17.96
N PRO A 308 14.89 -22.41 -18.24
CA PRO A 308 13.58 -22.86 -18.73
C PRO A 308 12.45 -22.65 -17.70
N LEU A 309 11.59 -21.66 -17.97
CA LEU A 309 10.41 -21.34 -17.15
C LEU A 309 9.33 -22.43 -17.15
N ARG A 310 8.59 -22.49 -16.03
CA ARG A 310 7.33 -23.20 -15.81
C ARG A 310 6.17 -22.21 -15.96
N ILE A 311 5.51 -22.28 -17.09
CA ILE A 311 4.55 -21.27 -17.56
C ILE A 311 3.14 -21.84 -17.39
N GLY A 312 2.37 -21.29 -16.46
CA GLY A 312 0.93 -21.55 -16.39
C GLY A 312 0.22 -20.93 -17.59
N TYR A 313 -0.80 -21.57 -18.16
CA TYR A 313 -1.56 -20.97 -19.25
C TYR A 313 -3.06 -21.27 -19.18
N TYR A 314 -3.86 -20.35 -19.70
CA TYR A 314 -5.29 -20.54 -19.96
C TYR A 314 -5.71 -19.89 -21.28
N ASP A 315 -6.61 -20.54 -22.02
CA ASP A 315 -7.11 -20.07 -23.31
C ASP A 315 -8.26 -19.06 -23.16
N GLY A 316 -8.94 -19.05 -22.00
CA GLY A 316 -10.05 -18.15 -21.66
C GLY A 316 -10.36 -18.19 -20.15
N ASP A 317 -11.02 -17.16 -19.62
CA ASP A 317 -11.22 -16.98 -18.16
C ASP A 317 -12.54 -17.54 -17.60
N GLY A 318 -13.41 -18.08 -18.46
CA GLY A 318 -14.73 -18.61 -18.09
C GLY A 318 -15.81 -17.55 -17.81
N TYR A 319 -15.48 -16.25 -17.86
CA TYR A 319 -16.42 -15.15 -17.67
C TYR A 319 -16.73 -14.42 -18.98
N PHE A 320 -15.73 -14.19 -19.83
CA PHE A 320 -15.87 -13.61 -21.17
C PHE A 320 -15.11 -14.47 -22.20
N GLU A 321 -15.84 -15.15 -23.10
CA GLU A 321 -15.24 -16.03 -24.11
C GLU A 321 -14.23 -15.26 -24.99
N PRO A 322 -13.02 -15.79 -25.25
CA PRO A 322 -12.03 -15.16 -26.12
C PRO A 322 -12.54 -15.08 -27.57
N SER A 323 -12.09 -14.06 -28.32
CA SER A 323 -12.25 -14.11 -29.78
C SER A 323 -11.39 -15.24 -30.38
N PRO A 324 -11.70 -15.77 -31.57
CA PRO A 324 -10.88 -16.81 -32.21
C PRO A 324 -9.40 -16.40 -32.31
N SER A 325 -9.14 -15.14 -32.68
CA SER A 325 -7.79 -14.57 -32.73
C SER A 325 -7.08 -14.49 -31.37
N MET A 326 -7.81 -14.22 -30.27
CA MET A 326 -7.25 -14.26 -28.90
C MET A 326 -6.87 -15.68 -28.51
N ARG A 327 -7.77 -16.64 -28.75
CA ARG A 327 -7.56 -18.06 -28.43
C ARG A 327 -6.37 -18.62 -29.22
N ARG A 328 -6.33 -18.34 -30.52
CA ARG A 328 -5.24 -18.72 -31.42
C ARG A 328 -3.91 -18.09 -31.03
N ALA A 329 -3.87 -16.80 -30.67
CA ALA A 329 -2.66 -16.12 -30.22
C ALA A 329 -2.02 -16.80 -28.98
N VAL A 330 -2.83 -17.20 -28.00
CA VAL A 330 -2.35 -17.95 -26.83
C VAL A 330 -1.86 -19.34 -27.21
N GLN A 331 -2.59 -20.06 -28.08
CA GLN A 331 -2.23 -21.42 -28.50
C GLN A 331 -0.96 -21.46 -29.38
N GLU A 332 -0.77 -20.49 -30.28
CA GLU A 332 0.47 -20.27 -31.05
C GLU A 332 1.64 -19.97 -30.09
N THR A 333 1.48 -18.98 -29.20
CA THR A 333 2.51 -18.57 -28.24
C THR A 333 2.91 -19.71 -27.30
N ARG A 334 1.93 -20.45 -26.76
CA ARG A 334 2.12 -21.67 -25.97
C ARG A 334 2.99 -22.68 -26.71
N LYS A 335 2.67 -22.94 -27.99
CA LYS A 335 3.40 -23.90 -28.82
C LYS A 335 4.86 -23.46 -28.99
N PHE A 336 5.11 -22.21 -29.38
CA PHE A 336 6.47 -21.69 -29.55
C PHE A 336 7.29 -21.73 -28.26
N LEU A 337 6.69 -21.41 -27.11
CA LEU A 337 7.35 -21.51 -25.79
C LEU A 337 7.67 -22.97 -25.43
N GLN A 338 6.78 -23.92 -25.73
CA GLN A 338 7.03 -25.34 -25.51
C GLN A 338 8.12 -25.89 -26.45
N GLU A 339 8.17 -25.43 -27.71
CA GLU A 339 9.24 -25.76 -28.68
C GLU A 339 10.59 -25.12 -28.28
N ALA A 340 10.58 -23.98 -27.59
CA ALA A 340 11.75 -23.36 -26.96
C ALA A 340 12.21 -24.05 -25.64
N GLY A 341 11.52 -25.11 -25.21
CA GLY A 341 11.89 -25.91 -24.03
C GLY A 341 11.26 -25.48 -22.70
N HIS A 342 10.31 -24.55 -22.69
CA HIS A 342 9.56 -24.19 -21.48
C HIS A 342 8.53 -25.25 -21.10
N THR A 343 8.24 -25.37 -19.80
CA THR A 343 7.21 -26.31 -19.30
C THR A 343 5.85 -25.60 -19.24
N LEU A 344 4.93 -25.94 -20.16
CA LEU A 344 3.60 -25.33 -20.23
C LEU A 344 2.57 -26.14 -19.42
N ILE A 345 1.93 -25.49 -18.44
CA ILE A 345 1.07 -26.11 -17.43
C ILE A 345 -0.35 -25.53 -17.53
N PRO A 346 -1.41 -26.33 -17.71
CA PRO A 346 -2.78 -25.83 -17.66
C PRO A 346 -3.07 -25.21 -16.28
N PHE A 347 -3.54 -23.97 -16.26
CA PHE A 347 -3.90 -23.23 -15.05
C PHE A 347 -5.33 -22.71 -15.16
N THR A 348 -6.09 -22.74 -14.06
CA THR A 348 -7.45 -22.18 -14.01
C THR A 348 -7.53 -21.15 -12.89
N PRO A 349 -7.66 -19.85 -13.20
CA PRO A 349 -7.87 -18.83 -12.19
C PRO A 349 -9.11 -19.13 -11.33
N PRO A 350 -9.01 -19.13 -9.98
CA PRO A 350 -10.15 -19.38 -9.10
C PRO A 350 -11.20 -18.28 -9.20
N ARG A 351 -12.49 -18.65 -9.08
CA ARG A 351 -13.62 -17.76 -8.73
C ARG A 351 -13.66 -16.40 -9.48
N ILE A 352 -13.45 -16.40 -10.81
CA ILE A 352 -13.40 -15.15 -11.61
C ILE A 352 -14.71 -14.35 -11.56
N ASP A 353 -15.86 -15.00 -11.42
CA ASP A 353 -17.15 -14.32 -11.23
C ASP A 353 -17.19 -13.51 -9.93
N PHE A 354 -16.69 -14.07 -8.83
CA PHE A 354 -16.51 -13.36 -7.57
C PHE A 354 -15.49 -12.21 -7.71
N LEU A 355 -14.37 -12.43 -8.41
CA LEU A 355 -13.38 -11.37 -8.64
C LEU A 355 -13.98 -10.20 -9.44
N VAL A 356 -14.70 -10.46 -10.52
CA VAL A 356 -15.19 -9.39 -11.41
C VAL A 356 -16.35 -8.63 -10.77
N ASP A 357 -17.32 -9.34 -10.19
CA ASP A 357 -18.56 -8.74 -9.71
C ASP A 357 -18.47 -8.24 -8.26
N GLU A 358 -17.84 -9.01 -7.36
CA GLU A 358 -17.77 -8.69 -5.92
C GLU A 358 -16.48 -8.00 -5.50
N LEU A 359 -15.32 -8.33 -6.08
CA LEU A 359 -14.05 -7.67 -5.74
C LEU A 359 -13.83 -6.40 -6.58
N PHE A 360 -13.68 -6.53 -7.89
CA PHE A 360 -13.31 -5.43 -8.78
C PHE A 360 -14.43 -4.40 -8.96
N THR A 361 -15.61 -4.80 -9.47
CA THR A 361 -16.65 -3.82 -9.85
C THR A 361 -17.17 -3.07 -8.63
N LYS A 362 -17.36 -3.75 -7.49
CA LYS A 362 -17.77 -3.08 -6.25
C LYS A 362 -16.69 -2.17 -5.68
N ALA A 363 -15.41 -2.53 -5.75
CA ALA A 363 -14.33 -1.64 -5.30
C ALA A 363 -14.24 -0.37 -6.15
N LEU A 364 -14.30 -0.52 -7.48
CA LEU A 364 -14.24 0.59 -8.44
C LEU A 364 -15.40 1.59 -8.28
N TYR A 365 -16.60 1.10 -7.96
CA TYR A 365 -17.81 1.91 -7.77
C TYR A 365 -18.25 1.94 -6.29
N ALA A 366 -17.33 1.83 -5.32
CA ALA A 366 -17.67 1.57 -3.92
C ALA A 366 -18.55 2.63 -3.25
N ASP A 367 -18.55 3.86 -3.73
CA ASP A 367 -19.43 4.94 -3.29
C ASP A 367 -20.81 4.96 -3.99
N GLY A 368 -21.16 3.89 -4.71
CA GLY A 368 -22.36 3.81 -5.55
C GLY A 368 -22.24 4.54 -6.88
N SER A 369 -21.03 4.83 -7.34
CA SER A 369 -20.64 5.72 -8.45
C SER A 369 -20.92 7.22 -8.22
N SER A 370 -21.12 7.65 -6.98
CA SER A 370 -21.57 9.01 -6.65
C SER A 370 -20.51 10.09 -6.94
N THR A 371 -19.26 9.89 -6.53
CA THR A 371 -18.14 10.80 -6.85
C THR A 371 -17.92 10.90 -8.35
N LEU A 372 -18.02 9.79 -9.07
CA LEU A 372 -17.86 9.78 -10.53
C LEU A 372 -18.97 10.60 -11.21
N VAL A 373 -20.24 10.38 -10.83
CA VAL A 373 -21.38 11.13 -11.39
C VAL A 373 -21.26 12.63 -11.15
N GLU A 374 -20.82 13.05 -9.96
CA GLU A 374 -20.57 14.45 -9.59
C GLU A 374 -19.53 15.13 -10.51
N LYS A 375 -18.54 14.37 -11.02
CA LYS A 375 -17.58 14.89 -12.01
C LYS A 375 -18.23 15.15 -13.37
N PHE A 376 -19.30 14.44 -13.73
CA PHE A 376 -20.10 14.67 -14.94
C PHE A 376 -21.25 15.70 -14.78
N ASP A 377 -21.43 16.31 -13.62
CA ASP A 377 -22.47 17.33 -13.44
C ASP A 377 -22.01 18.68 -14.02
N GLY A 378 -22.81 19.25 -14.92
CA GLY A 378 -22.46 20.42 -15.73
C GLY A 378 -21.61 20.12 -16.97
N GLU A 379 -21.18 18.88 -17.19
CA GLU A 379 -20.27 18.51 -18.29
C GLU A 379 -21.00 18.04 -19.56
N PHE A 380 -20.35 18.24 -20.71
CA PHE A 380 -20.72 17.57 -21.96
C PHE A 380 -20.23 16.12 -21.90
N VAL A 381 -21.17 15.17 -21.99
CA VAL A 381 -20.89 13.73 -21.92
C VAL A 381 -20.60 13.17 -23.31
N ASP A 382 -19.45 12.52 -23.47
CA ASP A 382 -19.12 11.82 -24.71
C ASP A 382 -20.09 10.64 -25.00
N SER A 383 -20.29 10.37 -26.29
CA SER A 383 -21.15 9.31 -26.80
C SER A 383 -20.85 7.93 -26.21
N THR A 384 -19.58 7.59 -25.96
CA THR A 384 -19.14 6.31 -25.38
C THR A 384 -19.65 6.11 -23.95
N TRP A 385 -19.80 7.20 -23.18
CA TRP A 385 -20.27 7.19 -21.80
C TRP A 385 -21.79 7.06 -21.65
N THR A 386 -22.56 7.31 -22.71
CA THR A 386 -24.03 7.44 -22.67
C THR A 386 -24.75 6.33 -21.87
N ASN A 387 -24.35 5.06 -22.05
CA ASN A 387 -25.00 3.93 -21.38
C ASN A 387 -24.47 3.73 -19.95
N GLN A 388 -23.14 3.79 -19.77
CA GLN A 388 -22.48 3.63 -18.48
C GLN A 388 -22.96 4.70 -17.48
N LEU A 389 -22.98 5.97 -17.89
CA LEU A 389 -23.42 7.09 -17.05
C LEU A 389 -24.92 7.04 -16.72
N ARG A 390 -25.78 6.52 -17.63
CA ARG A 390 -27.20 6.25 -17.35
C ARG A 390 -27.37 5.19 -16.26
N CYS A 391 -26.55 4.13 -16.29
CA CYS A 391 -26.54 3.13 -15.23
C CYS A 391 -26.00 3.69 -13.91
N CYS A 392 -24.92 4.47 -13.92
CA CYS A 392 -24.37 5.13 -12.73
C CYS A 392 -25.38 6.08 -12.06
N ARG A 393 -25.99 6.99 -12.84
CA ARG A 393 -27.01 7.97 -12.40
C ARG A 393 -28.34 7.34 -11.95
N MET A 394 -28.56 6.04 -12.16
CA MET A 394 -29.80 5.36 -11.77
C MET A 394 -29.93 5.30 -10.23
N PRO A 395 -31.09 5.63 -9.64
CA PRO A 395 -31.30 5.51 -8.19
C PRO A 395 -31.05 4.10 -7.67
N ASN A 396 -30.33 3.96 -6.56
CA ASN A 396 -29.92 2.65 -6.02
C ASN A 396 -31.11 1.72 -5.68
N LEU A 397 -32.29 2.26 -5.35
CA LEU A 397 -33.51 1.44 -5.21
C LEU A 397 -33.92 0.81 -6.54
N LEU A 398 -33.87 1.55 -7.64
CA LEU A 398 -34.19 1.05 -8.98
C LEU A 398 -33.11 0.08 -9.48
N LYS A 399 -31.82 0.39 -9.31
CA LYS A 399 -30.71 -0.56 -9.57
C LYS A 399 -30.94 -1.90 -8.84
N ARG A 400 -31.36 -1.85 -7.57
CA ARG A 400 -31.62 -3.05 -6.75
C ARG A 400 -32.85 -3.83 -7.20
N ILE A 401 -33.93 -3.15 -7.56
CA ILE A 401 -35.14 -3.78 -8.11
C ILE A 401 -34.83 -4.42 -9.47
N LEU A 402 -34.16 -3.69 -10.37
CA LEU A 402 -33.74 -4.22 -11.67
C LEU A 402 -32.75 -5.36 -11.51
N SER A 403 -31.76 -5.27 -10.61
CA SER A 403 -30.87 -6.38 -10.29
C SER A 403 -31.65 -7.61 -9.83
N PHE A 404 -32.61 -7.48 -8.91
CA PHE A 404 -33.46 -8.60 -8.48
C PHE A 404 -34.33 -9.17 -9.61
N ILE A 405 -34.84 -8.32 -10.50
CA ILE A 405 -35.53 -8.72 -11.74
C ILE A 405 -34.55 -9.38 -12.72
N PHE A 406 -33.27 -9.01 -12.73
CA PHE A 406 -32.22 -9.54 -13.61
C PHE A 406 -31.51 -10.78 -13.07
N ILE A 407 -31.48 -11.08 -11.76
CA ILE A 407 -30.80 -12.28 -11.20
C ILE A 407 -31.23 -13.54 -11.96
N PRO A 408 -32.54 -13.78 -12.16
CA PRO A 408 -33.00 -14.77 -13.10
C PRO A 408 -32.59 -14.50 -14.55
N VAL A 409 -32.88 -13.28 -14.99
CA VAL A 409 -33.15 -12.90 -16.39
C VAL A 409 -31.86 -12.71 -17.20
N PHE A 410 -30.79 -12.19 -16.58
CA PHE A 410 -29.40 -12.20 -17.05
C PHE A 410 -28.45 -12.19 -15.83
N PRO A 411 -28.00 -13.35 -15.29
CA PRO A 411 -27.30 -13.38 -14.00
C PRO A 411 -26.03 -12.52 -13.94
N ARG A 412 -25.27 -12.39 -15.04
CA ARG A 412 -24.07 -11.54 -15.11
C ARG A 412 -24.41 -10.04 -15.07
N ILE A 413 -25.39 -9.59 -15.88
CA ILE A 413 -25.89 -8.21 -15.84
C ILE A 413 -26.55 -7.90 -14.48
N ALA A 414 -27.19 -8.87 -13.83
CA ALA A 414 -27.77 -8.73 -12.51
C ALA A 414 -26.75 -8.48 -11.42
N ARG A 415 -25.67 -9.28 -11.41
CA ARG A 415 -24.55 -9.15 -10.47
C ARG A 415 -23.81 -7.84 -10.71
N HIS A 416 -23.58 -7.44 -11.96
CA HIS A 416 -23.01 -6.13 -12.27
C HIS A 416 -23.94 -4.95 -11.86
N MET A 417 -25.25 -5.03 -12.11
CA MET A 417 -26.22 -4.03 -11.65
C MET A 417 -26.29 -3.97 -10.11
N HIS A 418 -26.07 -5.10 -9.43
CA HIS A 418 -25.88 -5.16 -7.98
C HIS A 418 -24.56 -4.54 -7.53
N ALA A 419 -23.48 -4.76 -8.27
CA ALA A 419 -22.16 -4.18 -7.99
C ALA A 419 -22.14 -2.65 -8.19
N LEU A 420 -22.92 -2.13 -9.15
CA LEU A 420 -23.16 -0.69 -9.35
C LEU A 420 -24.01 -0.03 -8.24
N LEU A 421 -24.47 -0.77 -7.23
CA LEU A 421 -24.93 -0.21 -5.95
C LEU A 421 -23.76 0.30 -5.09
N GLY A 422 -22.54 -0.16 -5.40
CA GLY A 422 -21.33 0.08 -4.62
C GLY A 422 -21.29 -0.73 -3.33
N ILE A 423 -20.47 -0.26 -2.40
CA ILE A 423 -20.27 -0.85 -1.09
C ILE A 423 -20.90 0.08 -0.06
N GLY A 424 -22.18 -0.20 0.26
CA GLY A 424 -23.07 0.75 0.95
C GLY A 424 -22.68 1.15 2.39
N SER A 425 -21.61 0.61 2.96
CA SER A 425 -21.06 1.07 4.24
C SER A 425 -19.55 0.88 4.33
N VAL A 426 -18.90 1.68 5.19
CA VAL A 426 -17.46 1.53 5.53
C VAL A 426 -17.14 0.14 6.06
N LYS A 427 -18.04 -0.46 6.85
CA LYS A 427 -17.89 -1.82 7.37
C LYS A 427 -17.78 -2.85 6.25
N ASP A 428 -18.62 -2.72 5.22
CA ASP A 428 -18.62 -3.61 4.08
C ASP A 428 -17.41 -3.33 3.15
N PHE A 429 -16.90 -2.10 3.14
CA PHE A 429 -15.68 -1.70 2.42
C PHE A 429 -14.42 -2.31 3.03
N TRP A 430 -14.28 -2.29 4.36
CA TRP A 430 -13.21 -3.02 5.04
C TRP A 430 -13.33 -4.54 4.84
N LYS A 431 -14.56 -5.10 4.82
CA LYS A 431 -14.75 -6.51 4.44
C LYS A 431 -14.29 -6.80 3.01
N ASN A 432 -14.62 -5.95 2.04
CA ASN A 432 -14.20 -6.14 0.65
C ASN A 432 -12.67 -6.18 0.52
N ASN A 433 -11.95 -5.28 1.20
CA ASN A 433 -10.49 -5.28 1.20
C ASN A 433 -9.91 -6.59 1.78
N VAL A 434 -10.51 -7.15 2.85
CA VAL A 434 -10.13 -8.47 3.39
C VAL A 434 -10.45 -9.60 2.40
N ASP A 435 -11.61 -9.56 1.74
CA ASP A 435 -11.99 -10.56 0.74
C ASP A 435 -11.05 -10.55 -0.48
N GLN A 436 -10.47 -9.39 -0.83
CA GLN A 436 -9.42 -9.28 -1.84
C GLN A 436 -8.10 -9.90 -1.40
N MET A 437 -7.68 -9.68 -0.15
CA MET A 437 -6.47 -10.31 0.41
C MET A 437 -6.60 -11.84 0.36
N VAL A 438 -7.71 -12.39 0.88
CA VAL A 438 -7.98 -13.83 0.86
C VAL A 438 -7.99 -14.40 -0.56
N TYR A 439 -8.59 -13.71 -1.54
CA TYR A 439 -8.57 -14.14 -2.93
C TYR A 439 -7.15 -14.16 -3.53
N ARG A 440 -6.33 -13.14 -3.22
CA ARG A 440 -4.94 -13.08 -3.66
C ARG A 440 -4.11 -14.22 -3.07
N ASP A 441 -4.34 -14.53 -1.80
CA ASP A 441 -3.61 -15.59 -1.11
C ASP A 441 -4.04 -16.99 -1.62
N GLU A 442 -5.34 -17.19 -1.95
CA GLU A 442 -5.83 -18.38 -2.68
C GLU A 442 -5.16 -18.53 -4.06
N PHE A 443 -5.04 -17.43 -4.83
CA PHE A 443 -4.41 -17.43 -6.16
C PHE A 443 -2.93 -17.81 -6.07
N ILE A 444 -2.22 -17.26 -5.07
CA ILE A 444 -0.82 -17.57 -4.77
C ILE A 444 -0.66 -19.04 -4.32
N ALA A 445 -1.60 -19.59 -3.56
CA ALA A 445 -1.56 -21.00 -3.14
C ALA A 445 -1.65 -21.96 -4.34
N GLU A 446 -2.58 -21.75 -5.27
CA GLU A 446 -2.67 -22.56 -6.50
C GLU A 446 -1.45 -22.37 -7.43
N TRP A 447 -0.89 -21.16 -7.51
CA TRP A 447 0.35 -20.88 -8.23
C TRP A 447 1.55 -21.67 -7.67
N ARG A 448 1.72 -21.69 -6.34
CA ARG A 448 2.76 -22.47 -5.65
C ARG A 448 2.58 -23.97 -5.78
N LYS A 449 1.34 -24.45 -5.64
CA LYS A 449 0.94 -25.87 -5.78
C LYS A 449 1.29 -26.45 -7.16
N LEU A 450 1.25 -25.63 -8.21
CA LEU A 450 1.68 -25.99 -9.56
C LEU A 450 3.17 -25.65 -9.83
N ASN A 451 3.83 -24.96 -8.90
CA ASN A 451 5.19 -24.42 -9.00
C ASN A 451 5.38 -23.61 -10.30
N LEU A 452 4.55 -22.59 -10.52
CA LEU A 452 4.65 -21.72 -11.69
C LEU A 452 5.72 -20.63 -11.47
N ASP A 453 6.40 -20.22 -12.54
CA ASP A 453 7.27 -19.04 -12.55
C ASP A 453 6.54 -17.81 -13.11
N VAL A 454 5.70 -18.01 -14.14
CA VAL A 454 4.89 -16.98 -14.82
C VAL A 454 3.56 -17.57 -15.34
N VAL A 455 2.62 -16.71 -15.75
CA VAL A 455 1.37 -17.11 -16.42
C VAL A 455 1.19 -16.40 -17.76
N LEU A 456 0.86 -17.17 -18.80
CA LEU A 456 0.42 -16.74 -20.11
C LEU A 456 -1.12 -16.70 -20.16
N CYS A 457 -1.69 -15.61 -20.67
CA CYS A 457 -3.14 -15.41 -20.72
C CYS A 457 -3.57 -14.62 -21.99
N PRO A 458 -4.85 -14.62 -22.36
CA PRO A 458 -5.35 -13.81 -23.48
C PRO A 458 -5.30 -12.32 -23.16
N ALA A 459 -4.75 -11.52 -24.06
CA ALA A 459 -4.95 -10.08 -24.10
C ALA A 459 -6.21 -9.76 -24.91
N LEU A 460 -7.00 -8.75 -24.51
CA LEU A 460 -8.25 -8.42 -25.18
C LEU A 460 -8.02 -7.93 -26.62
N GLY A 461 -8.70 -8.55 -27.60
CA GLY A 461 -8.65 -8.15 -29.01
C GLY A 461 -9.59 -8.93 -29.94
N PRO A 462 -9.70 -8.53 -31.22
CA PRO A 462 -9.01 -7.40 -31.84
C PRO A 462 -9.68 -6.06 -31.53
N ALA A 463 -9.10 -4.96 -32.03
CA ALA A 463 -9.60 -3.61 -31.79
C ALA A 463 -11.09 -3.45 -32.16
N PHE A 464 -11.85 -2.82 -31.25
CA PHE A 464 -13.30 -2.62 -31.41
C PHE A 464 -13.62 -1.50 -32.41
N ASN A 465 -14.81 -1.56 -33.00
CA ASN A 465 -15.34 -0.44 -33.80
C ASN A 465 -15.61 0.76 -32.86
N LEU A 466 -15.47 1.98 -33.38
CA LEU A 466 -15.70 3.21 -32.61
C LEU A 466 -17.05 3.20 -31.88
N GLY A 467 -17.08 3.61 -30.61
CA GLY A 467 -18.30 3.65 -29.82
C GLY A 467 -18.85 2.29 -29.38
N TYR A 468 -18.09 1.18 -29.50
CA TYR A 468 -18.45 -0.12 -28.91
C TYR A 468 -17.75 -0.41 -27.59
N ALA A 469 -16.60 0.22 -27.31
CA ALA A 469 -15.86 0.05 -26.05
C ALA A 469 -16.73 0.28 -24.80
N GLY A 470 -17.36 1.45 -24.68
CA GLY A 470 -18.31 1.77 -23.59
C GLY A 470 -19.62 0.95 -23.58
N LYS A 471 -19.79 -0.01 -24.50
CA LYS A 471 -20.90 -0.99 -24.51
C LYS A 471 -20.47 -2.39 -24.07
N LEU A 472 -19.16 -2.67 -24.04
CA LEU A 472 -18.56 -3.99 -23.80
C LEU A 472 -17.50 -3.93 -22.68
N PHE A 473 -17.69 -3.08 -21.66
CA PHE A 473 -16.76 -2.93 -20.54
C PHE A 473 -16.42 -4.24 -19.84
N VAL A 474 -17.33 -5.23 -19.79
CA VAL A 474 -17.03 -6.55 -19.21
C VAL A 474 -15.99 -7.37 -19.98
N ALA A 475 -15.57 -6.98 -21.19
CA ALA A 475 -14.52 -7.67 -21.93
C ALA A 475 -13.12 -7.55 -21.28
N THR A 476 -12.94 -6.67 -20.30
CA THR A 476 -11.67 -6.47 -19.57
C THR A 476 -11.48 -7.37 -18.35
N THR A 477 -12.28 -8.44 -18.18
CA THR A 477 -12.07 -9.44 -17.11
C THR A 477 -10.64 -9.99 -17.10
N TYR A 478 -10.10 -10.30 -18.28
CA TYR A 478 -8.70 -10.68 -18.51
C TYR A 478 -7.68 -9.73 -17.87
N THR A 479 -7.96 -8.43 -17.84
CA THR A 479 -7.04 -7.43 -17.28
C THR A 479 -7.35 -7.10 -15.82
N HIS A 480 -8.62 -7.16 -15.39
CA HIS A 480 -9.06 -6.89 -14.01
C HIS A 480 -8.37 -7.79 -12.98
N LEU A 481 -8.18 -9.07 -13.30
CA LEU A 481 -7.51 -10.07 -12.44
C LEU A 481 -6.21 -9.52 -11.85
N TYR A 482 -5.34 -8.98 -12.71
CA TYR A 482 -4.01 -8.50 -12.35
C TYR A 482 -4.01 -7.10 -11.69
N ASN A 483 -5.15 -6.38 -11.66
CA ASN A 483 -5.31 -5.18 -10.85
C ASN A 483 -5.75 -5.51 -9.41
N VAL A 484 -6.67 -6.47 -9.24
CA VAL A 484 -7.09 -6.96 -7.91
C VAL A 484 -5.96 -7.69 -7.19
N LEU A 485 -5.22 -8.55 -7.91
CA LEU A 485 -4.02 -9.21 -7.37
C LEU A 485 -2.85 -8.25 -7.14
N ASN A 486 -2.88 -7.05 -7.72
CA ASN A 486 -1.74 -6.11 -7.85
C ASN A 486 -0.49 -6.70 -8.56
N PHE A 487 -0.63 -7.79 -9.31
CA PHE A 487 0.49 -8.45 -9.99
C PHE A 487 0.99 -7.63 -11.20
N PRO A 488 2.29 -7.70 -11.56
CA PRO A 488 2.78 -7.11 -12.80
C PRO A 488 2.19 -7.85 -14.01
N ALA A 489 1.85 -7.12 -15.08
CA ALA A 489 1.24 -7.68 -16.28
C ALA A 489 1.65 -6.90 -17.53
N GLY A 490 2.22 -7.60 -18.52
CA GLY A 490 2.56 -7.04 -19.83
C GLY A 490 1.60 -7.47 -20.94
N VAL A 491 1.61 -6.73 -22.05
CA VAL A 491 1.04 -7.14 -23.34
C VAL A 491 2.12 -7.00 -24.41
N VAL A 492 2.22 -8.01 -25.27
CA VAL A 492 3.13 -8.09 -26.41
C VAL A 492 2.32 -8.52 -27.64
N PRO A 493 2.43 -7.86 -28.80
CA PRO A 493 1.81 -8.30 -30.05
C PRO A 493 2.49 -9.57 -30.57
N VAL A 494 1.73 -10.63 -30.85
CA VAL A 494 2.27 -11.95 -31.28
C VAL A 494 1.75 -12.45 -32.64
N THR A 495 0.60 -11.95 -33.11
CA THR A 495 -0.07 -12.43 -34.33
C THR A 495 -1.06 -11.39 -34.84
N THR A 496 -1.51 -11.51 -36.09
CA THR A 496 -2.56 -10.64 -36.69
C THR A 496 -3.84 -11.43 -36.94
N VAL A 497 -4.99 -10.74 -37.01
CA VAL A 497 -6.29 -11.35 -37.39
C VAL A 497 -6.22 -11.88 -38.82
N THR A 498 -6.71 -13.09 -39.02
CA THR A 498 -6.83 -13.75 -40.33
C THR A 498 -8.28 -13.81 -40.77
N GLN A 499 -8.52 -14.09 -42.06
CA GLN A 499 -9.87 -14.32 -42.58
C GLN A 499 -10.58 -15.49 -41.87
N ALA A 500 -9.83 -16.52 -41.46
CA ALA A 500 -10.38 -17.65 -40.70
C ALA A 500 -10.87 -17.24 -39.30
N ASP A 501 -10.18 -16.32 -38.61
CA ASP A 501 -10.64 -15.79 -37.32
C ASP A 501 -11.95 -15.00 -37.48
N GLU A 502 -12.07 -14.18 -38.52
CA GLU A 502 -13.29 -13.43 -38.86
C GLU A 502 -14.44 -14.35 -39.30
N ASP A 503 -14.14 -15.50 -39.91
CA ASP A 503 -15.13 -16.51 -40.28
C ASP A 503 -15.62 -17.34 -39.07
N GLU A 504 -14.74 -17.72 -38.13
CA GLU A 504 -15.16 -18.32 -36.85
C GLU A 504 -15.91 -17.30 -35.96
N LEU A 505 -15.52 -16.02 -35.97
CA LEU A 505 -16.17 -14.98 -35.16
C LEU A 505 -17.67 -14.82 -35.48
N LYS A 506 -18.10 -15.13 -36.71
CA LYS A 506 -19.52 -15.17 -37.12
C LYS A 506 -20.34 -16.24 -36.38
N LEU A 507 -19.68 -17.23 -35.79
CA LEU A 507 -20.24 -18.36 -35.05
C LEU A 507 -20.17 -18.19 -33.51
N TYR A 508 -19.54 -17.11 -33.02
CA TYR A 508 -19.37 -16.80 -31.59
C TYR A 508 -20.72 -16.74 -30.84
N LYS A 509 -20.73 -17.22 -29.58
CA LYS A 509 -21.94 -17.32 -28.73
C LYS A 509 -21.79 -16.75 -27.31
N GLY A 510 -20.57 -16.68 -26.78
CA GLY A 510 -20.31 -16.37 -25.37
C GLY A 510 -20.71 -17.49 -24.40
N HIS A 511 -20.38 -17.31 -23.12
CA HIS A 511 -20.63 -18.30 -22.05
C HIS A 511 -22.02 -18.16 -21.40
N TYR A 512 -22.56 -16.94 -21.31
CA TYR A 512 -23.82 -16.64 -20.62
C TYR A 512 -24.94 -16.26 -21.58
N GLY A 513 -24.58 -15.77 -22.76
CA GLY A 513 -25.54 -15.37 -23.80
C GLY A 513 -26.36 -14.12 -23.50
N ASP A 514 -26.06 -13.37 -22.44
CA ASP A 514 -26.72 -12.10 -22.09
C ASP A 514 -26.34 -10.93 -23.05
N PRO A 515 -27.05 -9.78 -23.06
CA PRO A 515 -26.77 -8.60 -23.89
C PRO A 515 -25.36 -7.99 -23.92
N TRP A 516 -24.33 -8.56 -23.29
CA TRP A 516 -22.92 -8.30 -23.65
C TRP A 516 -22.37 -9.35 -24.62
N ASP A 517 -22.48 -10.65 -24.28
CA ASP A 517 -22.27 -11.77 -25.23
C ASP A 517 -23.18 -11.62 -26.46
N LYS A 518 -24.28 -10.90 -26.28
CA LYS A 518 -25.37 -10.75 -27.21
C LYS A 518 -25.76 -9.31 -27.55
N ARG A 519 -24.88 -8.33 -27.26
CA ARG A 519 -24.65 -7.24 -28.24
C ARG A 519 -23.69 -7.66 -29.37
N MET A 520 -23.38 -8.96 -29.43
CA MET A 520 -23.22 -9.68 -30.69
C MET A 520 -24.52 -10.35 -31.27
N LYS A 521 -25.61 -10.70 -30.53
CA LYS A 521 -26.80 -11.46 -31.08
C LYS A 521 -28.15 -11.71 -30.28
N GLU A 522 -28.54 -10.95 -29.24
CA GLU A 522 -29.83 -10.85 -28.44
C GLU A 522 -30.50 -12.10 -27.67
N ALA A 523 -31.02 -11.98 -26.40
CA ALA A 523 -31.38 -13.11 -25.43
C ALA A 523 -32.41 -12.90 -24.25
N VAL A 524 -32.70 -13.97 -23.41
CA VAL A 524 -33.64 -14.19 -22.23
C VAL A 524 -33.31 -15.47 -21.33
N GLU A 525 -33.91 -16.00 -20.18
CA GLU A 525 -34.28 -15.59 -18.74
C GLU A 525 -34.62 -16.78 -17.69
N ALA A 526 -34.11 -16.93 -16.39
CA ALA A 526 -34.62 -17.82 -15.22
C ALA A 526 -33.95 -17.82 -13.74
N PHE A 527 -34.70 -18.02 -12.59
CA PHE A 527 -34.55 -17.73 -11.07
C PHE A 527 -33.84 -18.76 -10.06
N LEU A 528 -33.60 -18.72 -8.69
CA LEU A 528 -33.39 -17.85 -7.41
C LEU A 528 -33.06 -18.81 -6.14
N ALA A 529 -32.84 -18.61 -4.78
CA ALA A 529 -32.46 -17.65 -3.62
C ALA A 529 -32.32 -18.47 -2.22
N LEU A 530 -32.06 -18.15 -0.89
CA LEU A 530 -31.64 -17.04 0.09
C LEU A 530 -31.47 -17.49 1.65
N LYS A 531 -30.83 -16.69 2.60
CA LYS A 531 -31.03 -16.51 4.14
C LYS A 531 -29.99 -16.87 5.33
N TRP A 532 -30.37 -16.92 6.66
CA TRP A 532 -29.59 -16.50 7.93
C TRP A 532 -29.88 -17.16 9.35
N MET A 533 -28.91 -17.30 10.32
CA MET A 533 -29.03 -17.09 11.85
C MET A 533 -27.82 -17.48 12.80
N ALA A 534 -27.65 -16.84 14.02
CA ALA A 534 -27.02 -17.39 15.30
C ALA A 534 -26.74 -16.40 16.49
N ARG A 535 -26.90 -16.80 17.79
CA ARG A 535 -26.39 -16.03 18.99
C ARG A 535 -26.00 -16.75 20.33
N GLU A 536 -26.49 -17.95 20.70
CA GLU A 536 -26.35 -18.53 22.08
C GLU A 536 -24.95 -19.11 22.46
N ARG A 537 -24.10 -19.45 21.48
CA ARG A 537 -22.94 -20.37 21.62
C ARG A 537 -21.86 -19.96 22.64
N ILE A 538 -21.71 -18.65 22.90
CA ILE A 538 -20.44 -18.02 23.29
C ILE A 538 -20.02 -18.30 24.75
N LYS A 539 -20.96 -18.29 25.71
CA LYS A 539 -20.63 -18.39 27.15
C LYS A 539 -19.96 -19.72 27.55
N ARG A 540 -20.23 -20.82 26.83
CA ARG A 540 -19.61 -22.13 27.12
C ARG A 540 -18.14 -22.16 26.71
N GLN A 541 -17.81 -21.51 25.60
CA GLN A 541 -16.49 -21.58 24.97
C GLN A 541 -15.40 -20.88 25.79
N ILE A 542 -15.73 -19.76 26.48
CA ILE A 542 -14.77 -19.02 27.32
C ILE A 542 -14.21 -19.91 28.45
N LYS A 543 -15.06 -20.75 29.06
CA LYS A 543 -14.63 -21.68 30.12
C LYS A 543 -13.77 -22.83 29.59
N GLU A 544 -13.89 -23.17 28.31
CA GLU A 544 -13.05 -24.16 27.64
C GLU A 544 -11.66 -23.60 27.31
N ALA A 545 -11.57 -22.35 26.82
CA ALA A 545 -10.30 -21.68 26.52
C ALA A 545 -9.38 -21.57 27.76
N ARG A 546 -9.92 -21.14 28.91
CA ARG A 546 -9.16 -21.10 30.17
C ARG A 546 -8.60 -22.47 30.55
N ARG A 547 -9.45 -23.52 30.52
CA ARG A 547 -9.02 -24.90 30.77
C ARG A 547 -7.90 -25.37 29.82
N LYS A 548 -7.93 -24.97 28.55
CA LYS A 548 -6.86 -25.28 27.57
C LYS A 548 -5.55 -24.57 27.90
N ARG A 549 -5.58 -23.30 28.35
CA ARG A 549 -4.39 -22.64 28.89
C ARG A 549 -3.85 -23.37 30.11
N ASP A 550 -4.70 -23.53 31.13
CA ASP A 550 -4.26 -24.01 32.44
C ASP A 550 -3.65 -25.42 32.31
N HIS A 551 -4.24 -26.30 31.49
CA HIS A 551 -3.66 -27.60 31.14
C HIS A 551 -2.39 -27.52 30.27
N GLY A 552 -2.27 -26.53 29.38
CA GLY A 552 -1.03 -26.28 28.62
C GLY A 552 0.14 -25.88 29.54
N LEU A 553 -0.13 -25.10 30.58
CA LEU A 553 0.87 -24.76 31.60
C LEU A 553 1.24 -25.97 32.46
N GLU A 554 0.28 -26.85 32.81
CA GLU A 554 0.60 -28.14 33.44
C GLU A 554 1.48 -29.04 32.57
N GLN A 555 1.32 -29.04 31.24
CA GLN A 555 2.16 -29.80 30.32
C GLN A 555 3.58 -29.22 30.27
N MET A 556 3.68 -27.90 30.13
CA MET A 556 4.92 -27.13 30.17
C MET A 556 5.73 -27.41 31.45
N GLU A 557 5.08 -27.37 32.62
CA GLU A 557 5.70 -27.67 33.90
C GLU A 557 6.24 -29.11 33.96
N LYS A 558 5.45 -30.10 33.54
CA LYS A 558 5.86 -31.52 33.52
C LYS A 558 7.07 -31.75 32.61
N ALA A 559 7.15 -31.07 31.48
CA ALA A 559 8.30 -31.14 30.57
C ALA A 559 9.57 -30.56 31.22
N ILE A 560 9.47 -29.38 31.85
CA ILE A 560 10.58 -28.76 32.62
C ILE A 560 11.04 -29.68 33.76
N GLN A 561 10.10 -30.22 34.56
CA GLN A 561 10.42 -31.12 35.67
C GLN A 561 11.17 -32.38 35.20
N LYS A 562 10.74 -33.00 34.09
CA LYS A 562 11.44 -34.14 33.47
C LYS A 562 12.84 -33.75 33.02
N PHE A 563 12.98 -32.66 32.26
CA PHE A 563 14.27 -32.20 31.74
C PHE A 563 15.29 -31.92 32.86
N LYS A 564 14.84 -31.36 33.99
CA LYS A 564 15.69 -31.13 35.17
C LYS A 564 16.16 -32.42 35.86
N GLN A 565 15.33 -33.46 35.91
CA GLN A 565 15.74 -34.77 36.43
C GLN A 565 16.80 -35.42 35.53
N GLU A 566 16.71 -35.20 34.22
CA GLU A 566 17.68 -35.67 33.24
C GLU A 566 18.98 -34.82 33.23
N ASN A 567 18.93 -33.54 33.63
CA ASN A 567 20.04 -32.58 33.50
C ASN A 567 20.26 -31.70 34.77
N PRO A 568 20.63 -32.27 35.93
CA PRO A 568 20.67 -31.56 37.22
C PRO A 568 21.81 -30.52 37.39
N GLY A 569 22.67 -30.30 36.39
CA GLY A 569 23.85 -29.43 36.46
C GLY A 569 23.77 -28.10 35.70
N ILE A 570 22.62 -27.76 35.11
CA ILE A 570 22.48 -26.60 34.21
C ILE A 570 22.53 -25.27 34.97
N GLN A 571 23.36 -24.34 34.50
CA GLN A 571 23.47 -22.97 35.03
C GLN A 571 22.45 -22.03 34.35
N SER A 572 21.16 -22.20 34.64
CA SER A 572 20.05 -21.44 34.02
C SER A 572 20.28 -19.93 34.04
N GLY A 573 20.81 -19.39 35.14
CA GLY A 573 21.09 -17.94 35.29
C GLY A 573 22.14 -17.40 34.32
N HIS A 574 23.14 -18.21 33.92
CA HIS A 574 24.13 -17.80 32.92
C HIS A 574 23.48 -17.74 31.53
N ILE A 575 22.75 -18.79 31.14
CA ILE A 575 22.06 -18.88 29.84
C ILE A 575 21.08 -17.72 29.65
N LEU A 576 20.31 -17.37 30.69
CA LEU A 576 19.35 -16.26 30.64
C LEU A 576 20.03 -14.87 30.56
N SER A 577 21.30 -14.75 30.94
CA SER A 577 22.07 -13.51 30.92
C SER A 577 22.79 -13.23 29.58
N LEU A 578 22.85 -14.21 28.68
CA LEU A 578 23.53 -14.06 27.38
C LEU A 578 22.77 -13.08 26.46
N PRO A 579 23.48 -12.22 25.70
CA PRO A 579 22.96 -11.56 24.51
C PRO A 579 22.53 -12.57 23.45
N LEU A 580 21.67 -12.17 22.50
CA LEU A 580 21.16 -13.09 21.47
C LEU A 580 22.28 -13.65 20.57
N GLU A 581 23.23 -12.81 20.18
CA GLU A 581 24.33 -13.21 19.31
C GLU A 581 25.26 -14.22 20.01
N GLU A 582 25.69 -13.96 21.25
CA GLU A 582 26.53 -14.89 22.01
C GLU A 582 25.80 -16.22 22.33
N LEU A 583 24.48 -16.18 22.50
CA LEU A 583 23.65 -17.38 22.69
C LEU A 583 23.59 -18.21 21.39
N ASP A 584 23.40 -17.55 20.25
CA ASP A 584 23.38 -18.17 18.93
C ASP A 584 24.74 -18.74 18.52
N GLU A 585 25.85 -18.04 18.79
CA GLU A 585 27.21 -18.56 18.59
C GLU A 585 27.40 -19.87 19.35
N LYS A 586 27.08 -19.91 20.65
CA LYS A 586 27.19 -21.14 21.46
C LYS A 586 26.28 -22.27 20.98
N LEU A 587 25.11 -21.95 20.44
CA LEU A 587 24.20 -22.92 19.81
C LEU A 587 24.71 -23.41 18.44
N LYS A 588 25.45 -22.57 17.69
CA LYS A 588 26.07 -22.93 16.41
C LYS A 588 27.33 -23.78 16.60
N GLU A 589 28.19 -23.43 17.57
CA GLU A 589 29.30 -24.27 18.04
C GLU A 589 28.82 -25.60 18.66
N GLY A 590 27.68 -25.58 19.36
CA GLY A 590 27.19 -26.71 20.15
C GLY A 590 27.75 -26.75 21.58
N THR A 591 28.33 -25.65 22.08
CA THR A 591 28.71 -25.48 23.49
C THR A 591 27.47 -25.30 24.39
N LEU A 592 26.34 -24.87 23.82
CA LEU A 592 25.00 -25.03 24.39
C LEU A 592 24.12 -25.87 23.44
N SER A 593 23.18 -26.65 24.00
CA SER A 593 22.19 -27.38 23.20
C SER A 593 20.86 -26.62 23.08
N PRO A 594 20.15 -26.71 21.94
CA PRO A 594 18.81 -26.14 21.80
C PRO A 594 17.81 -26.62 22.86
N GLU A 595 17.91 -27.88 23.33
CA GLU A 595 17.17 -28.40 24.50
C GLU A 595 17.39 -27.52 25.74
N THR A 596 18.66 -27.30 26.08
CA THR A 596 19.07 -26.60 27.31
C THR A 596 18.59 -25.16 27.31
N VAL A 597 18.67 -24.50 26.16
CA VAL A 597 18.18 -23.12 26.00
C VAL A 597 16.66 -23.08 26.04
N LEU A 598 15.97 -23.96 25.31
CA LEU A 598 14.50 -24.01 25.29
C LEU A 598 13.90 -24.26 26.68
N TYR A 599 14.30 -25.32 27.38
CA TYR A 599 13.71 -25.64 28.69
C TYR A 599 14.10 -24.61 29.77
N THR A 600 15.26 -23.94 29.65
CA THR A 600 15.64 -22.81 30.52
C THR A 600 14.71 -21.60 30.33
N TYR A 601 14.43 -21.23 29.07
CA TYR A 601 13.47 -20.16 28.79
C TYR A 601 12.03 -20.54 29.12
N MET A 602 11.63 -21.81 28.93
CA MET A 602 10.33 -22.33 29.39
C MET A 602 10.17 -22.21 30.91
N GLU A 603 11.18 -22.57 31.71
CA GLU A 603 11.15 -22.37 33.16
C GLU A 603 10.93 -20.90 33.50
N LYS A 604 11.76 -20.00 32.96
CA LYS A 604 11.67 -18.59 33.30
C LYS A 604 10.35 -17.95 32.83
N ALA A 605 9.83 -18.35 31.67
CA ALA A 605 8.51 -17.95 31.18
C ALA A 605 7.38 -18.40 32.12
N LEU A 606 7.46 -19.60 32.68
CA LEU A 606 6.47 -20.10 33.64
C LEU A 606 6.49 -19.28 34.94
N THR A 607 7.67 -18.99 35.50
CA THR A 607 7.82 -18.11 36.68
C THR A 607 7.24 -16.70 36.41
N ILE A 608 7.67 -16.04 35.33
CA ILE A 608 7.17 -14.70 34.98
C ILE A 608 5.67 -14.72 34.70
N THR A 609 5.11 -15.82 34.17
CA THR A 609 3.65 -15.96 33.99
C THR A 609 2.89 -16.06 35.31
N GLN A 610 3.45 -16.70 36.33
CA GLN A 610 2.85 -16.76 37.67
C GLN A 610 2.82 -15.37 38.35
N GLU A 611 3.82 -14.54 38.08
CA GLU A 611 3.93 -13.16 38.60
C GLU A 611 3.07 -12.17 37.82
N THR A 612 3.06 -12.24 36.48
CA THR A 612 2.53 -11.19 35.59
C THR A 612 1.28 -11.58 34.80
N ASN A 613 0.92 -12.86 34.69
CA ASN A 613 -0.12 -13.40 33.80
C ASN A 613 0.08 -12.98 32.31
N CYS A 614 1.29 -13.14 31.79
CA CYS A 614 1.68 -12.74 30.43
C CYS A 614 1.47 -13.80 29.33
N VAL A 615 1.44 -15.10 29.64
CA VAL A 615 1.24 -16.19 28.66
C VAL A 615 -0.21 -16.66 28.61
N CYS A 616 -0.76 -16.78 27.39
CA CYS A 616 -2.11 -17.26 27.10
C CYS A 616 -2.17 -18.74 26.75
N HIS A 617 -1.16 -19.28 26.04
CA HIS A 617 -1.09 -20.68 25.64
C HIS A 617 0.38 -21.13 25.50
N PHE A 618 0.65 -22.38 25.85
CA PHE A 618 1.91 -23.08 25.54
C PHE A 618 1.79 -23.76 24.17
N ILE A 619 2.89 -23.81 23.41
CA ILE A 619 2.98 -24.41 22.07
C ILE A 619 3.74 -25.73 22.19
N PRO A 620 3.07 -26.89 22.43
CA PRO A 620 3.75 -28.18 22.60
C PRO A 620 4.50 -28.64 21.35
N GLU A 621 4.16 -28.11 20.17
CA GLU A 621 4.87 -28.36 18.91
C GLU A 621 6.31 -27.80 18.92
N CYS A 622 6.72 -27.03 19.94
CA CYS A 622 8.12 -26.65 20.15
C CYS A 622 9.05 -27.87 20.27
N GLU A 623 8.59 -28.97 20.89
CA GLU A 623 9.36 -30.22 20.97
C GLU A 623 9.44 -30.91 19.60
N GLN A 624 8.42 -30.80 18.74
CA GLN A 624 8.49 -31.32 17.37
C GLN A 624 9.48 -30.52 16.53
N GLN A 625 9.39 -29.18 16.56
CA GLN A 625 10.32 -28.26 15.89
C GLN A 625 11.77 -28.57 16.29
N LEU A 626 12.04 -28.78 17.58
CA LEU A 626 13.34 -29.18 18.11
C LEU A 626 13.86 -30.52 17.52
N GLN A 627 13.01 -31.53 17.34
CA GLN A 627 13.41 -32.80 16.69
C GLN A 627 13.51 -32.71 15.17
N GLU A 628 12.83 -31.75 14.52
CA GLU A 628 12.96 -31.49 13.08
C GLU A 628 14.23 -30.70 12.76
N MET A 629 14.61 -29.74 13.59
CA MET A 629 15.87 -29.00 13.47
C MET A 629 17.10 -29.91 13.53
N LYS A 630 17.08 -31.00 14.31
CA LYS A 630 18.15 -32.02 14.31
C LYS A 630 18.33 -32.77 12.99
N LYS A 631 17.33 -32.70 12.10
CA LYS A 631 17.35 -33.32 10.77
C LYS A 631 17.74 -32.32 9.67
N GLN A 632 17.74 -31.02 9.98
CA GLN A 632 18.16 -29.98 9.05
C GLN A 632 19.69 -30.05 8.86
N LYS A 633 20.15 -30.03 7.60
CA LYS A 633 21.59 -30.06 7.28
C LYS A 633 22.29 -28.71 7.47
N THR A 634 21.51 -27.64 7.58
CA THR A 634 21.95 -26.25 7.64
C THR A 634 21.32 -25.59 8.86
N LYS A 635 22.14 -25.02 9.75
CA LYS A 635 21.64 -24.17 10.84
C LYS A 635 21.23 -22.82 10.24
N GLY A 636 19.97 -22.43 10.41
CA GLY A 636 19.48 -21.09 10.06
C GLY A 636 20.04 -20.01 10.99
N LEU A 637 19.68 -18.74 10.76
CA LEU A 637 20.23 -17.63 11.54
C LEU A 637 19.75 -17.63 13.00
N LEU A 638 18.57 -18.17 13.31
CA LEU A 638 17.97 -18.21 14.65
C LEU A 638 17.99 -19.63 15.28
N HIS A 639 18.99 -20.44 14.93
CA HIS A 639 19.01 -21.88 15.26
C HIS A 639 19.04 -22.16 16.78
N GLY A 640 17.92 -22.63 17.32
CA GLY A 640 17.77 -22.97 18.74
C GLY A 640 17.21 -21.84 19.60
N ILE A 641 16.93 -20.68 19.02
CA ILE A 641 16.43 -19.50 19.75
C ILE A 641 14.94 -19.67 20.10
N PRO A 642 14.55 -19.65 21.38
CA PRO A 642 13.14 -19.67 21.79
C PRO A 642 12.48 -18.31 21.52
N VAL A 643 11.30 -18.33 20.90
CA VAL A 643 10.57 -17.12 20.48
C VAL A 643 9.16 -17.07 21.06
N SER A 644 8.76 -15.91 21.58
CA SER A 644 7.40 -15.61 22.02
C SER A 644 6.56 -14.93 20.94
N ILE A 645 5.27 -15.26 20.87
CA ILE A 645 4.37 -14.82 19.79
C ILE A 645 3.11 -14.16 20.37
N LYS A 646 2.80 -12.91 19.98
CA LYS A 646 1.55 -12.24 20.38
C LYS A 646 0.32 -12.97 19.82
N GLU A 647 -0.64 -13.32 20.69
CA GLU A 647 -1.80 -14.21 20.44
C GLU A 647 -2.47 -14.10 19.05
N HIS A 648 -2.55 -12.92 18.45
CA HIS A 648 -3.19 -12.72 17.14
C HIS A 648 -2.40 -13.22 15.91
N ILE A 649 -1.12 -13.60 16.06
CA ILE A 649 -0.27 -14.05 14.94
C ILE A 649 -0.60 -15.51 14.61
N GLY A 650 -0.95 -15.78 13.35
CA GLY A 650 -1.44 -17.09 12.91
C GLY A 650 -0.44 -18.23 13.11
N TYR A 651 -0.93 -19.32 13.71
CA TYR A 651 -0.20 -20.57 13.95
C TYR A 651 -1.20 -21.74 13.83
N LYS A 652 -0.78 -22.83 13.17
CA LYS A 652 -1.63 -23.96 12.80
C LYS A 652 -2.27 -24.62 14.04
N GLY A 653 -3.60 -24.74 14.04
CA GLY A 653 -4.36 -25.47 15.07
C GLY A 653 -4.52 -24.78 16.43
N HIS A 654 -3.93 -23.60 16.64
CA HIS A 654 -4.01 -22.85 17.90
C HIS A 654 -5.12 -21.76 17.89
N LEU A 655 -5.49 -21.25 19.06
CA LEU A 655 -6.58 -20.27 19.22
C LEU A 655 -6.09 -18.83 18.99
N LEU A 656 -6.70 -18.11 18.05
CA LEU A 656 -6.52 -16.68 17.85
C LEU A 656 -7.74 -15.90 18.38
N THR A 657 -7.86 -15.67 19.70
CA THR A 657 -9.07 -15.05 20.24
C THR A 657 -9.08 -13.52 20.12
N CYS A 658 -7.92 -12.86 20.11
CA CYS A 658 -7.78 -11.40 20.27
C CYS A 658 -8.52 -10.87 21.53
N GLY A 659 -8.64 -11.69 22.57
CA GLY A 659 -9.47 -11.41 23.74
C GLY A 659 -10.98 -11.29 23.45
N LEU A 660 -11.46 -11.75 22.30
CA LEU A 660 -12.86 -11.74 21.87
C LEU A 660 -13.44 -13.15 21.82
N ALA A 661 -14.52 -13.36 22.54
CA ALA A 661 -15.20 -14.66 22.63
C ALA A 661 -15.90 -15.05 21.32
N HIS A 662 -16.02 -14.13 20.36
CA HIS A 662 -16.52 -14.42 19.01
C HIS A 662 -15.61 -15.38 18.22
N PHE A 663 -14.29 -15.29 18.37
CA PHE A 663 -13.31 -16.09 17.61
C PHE A 663 -12.97 -17.43 18.28
N LEU A 664 -13.61 -17.76 19.41
CA LEU A 664 -13.40 -19.04 20.09
C LEU A 664 -13.85 -20.22 19.21
N GLY A 665 -12.90 -21.08 18.86
CA GLY A 665 -13.11 -22.21 17.95
C GLY A 665 -12.90 -21.87 16.47
N VAL A 666 -12.38 -20.68 16.15
CA VAL A 666 -11.64 -20.45 14.91
C VAL A 666 -10.19 -20.86 15.17
N LEU A 667 -9.64 -21.73 14.33
CA LEU A 667 -8.26 -22.22 14.37
C LEU A 667 -7.64 -22.03 12.98
N PRO A 668 -6.40 -21.54 12.84
CA PRO A 668 -5.73 -21.49 11.55
C PRO A 668 -5.45 -22.89 11.01
N GLU A 669 -5.70 -23.11 9.72
CA GLU A 669 -5.38 -24.37 9.04
C GLU A 669 -3.89 -24.48 8.69
N GLU A 670 -3.17 -23.36 8.69
CA GLU A 670 -1.73 -23.24 8.41
C GLU A 670 -1.06 -22.24 9.37
N ASP A 671 0.28 -22.29 9.42
CA ASP A 671 1.09 -21.27 10.09
C ASP A 671 1.12 -19.98 9.27
N SER A 672 1.18 -18.81 9.92
CA SER A 672 1.43 -17.56 9.21
C SER A 672 2.81 -17.55 8.55
N VAL A 673 3.00 -16.68 7.55
CA VAL A 673 4.28 -16.57 6.83
C VAL A 673 5.45 -16.29 7.80
N LEU A 674 5.26 -15.39 8.76
CA LEU A 674 6.26 -15.12 9.81
C LEU A 674 6.63 -16.39 10.61
N VAL A 675 5.64 -17.16 11.06
CA VAL A 675 5.89 -18.41 11.81
C VAL A 675 6.61 -19.45 10.95
N ASN A 676 6.26 -19.56 9.66
CA ASN A 676 6.99 -20.43 8.72
C ASN A 676 8.45 -20.00 8.57
N VAL A 677 8.72 -18.71 8.33
CA VAL A 677 10.09 -18.18 8.16
C VAL A 677 10.91 -18.38 9.45
N LEU A 678 10.33 -18.11 10.62
CA LEU A 678 10.97 -18.38 11.91
C LEU A 678 11.37 -19.86 12.06
N LYS A 679 10.46 -20.79 11.75
CA LYS A 679 10.73 -22.24 11.81
C LYS A 679 11.80 -22.68 10.79
N ARG A 680 11.85 -22.08 9.59
CA ARG A 680 12.89 -22.33 8.57
C ARG A 680 14.25 -21.78 9.01
N GLN A 681 14.29 -20.62 9.66
CA GLN A 681 15.50 -20.05 10.28
C GLN A 681 15.95 -20.78 11.55
N GLY A 682 15.24 -21.83 11.98
CA GLY A 682 15.60 -22.65 13.13
C GLY A 682 15.19 -22.09 14.49
N ALA A 683 14.34 -21.05 14.53
CA ALA A 683 13.75 -20.57 15.76
C ALA A 683 12.71 -21.56 16.31
N ILE A 684 12.41 -21.46 17.61
CA ILE A 684 11.46 -22.32 18.31
C ILE A 684 10.35 -21.46 18.95
N PRO A 685 9.22 -21.23 18.25
CA PRO A 685 8.03 -20.65 18.86
C PRO A 685 7.50 -21.55 19.99
N PHE A 686 7.40 -21.05 21.22
CA PHE A 686 7.09 -21.88 22.40
C PHE A 686 5.89 -21.40 23.25
N VAL A 687 5.53 -20.12 23.19
CA VAL A 687 4.38 -19.55 23.92
C VAL A 687 3.64 -18.46 23.14
N PHE A 688 2.33 -18.37 23.36
CA PHE A 688 1.52 -17.22 23.00
C PHE A 688 1.39 -16.24 24.15
N THR A 689 1.56 -14.94 23.90
CA THR A 689 1.46 -13.89 24.92
C THR A 689 0.16 -13.08 24.84
N ASN A 690 -0.25 -12.54 25.99
CA ASN A 690 -1.55 -11.91 26.19
C ASN A 690 -1.70 -10.54 25.52
N VAL A 691 -2.96 -10.20 25.24
CA VAL A 691 -3.39 -9.00 24.52
C VAL A 691 -4.63 -8.38 25.19
N PRO A 692 -4.87 -7.07 25.05
CA PRO A 692 -6.15 -6.49 25.40
C PRO A 692 -7.26 -6.97 24.46
N GLN A 693 -8.50 -6.97 24.96
CA GLN A 693 -9.67 -7.29 24.15
C GLN A 693 -9.73 -6.44 22.88
N SER A 694 -9.98 -7.10 21.74
CA SER A 694 -10.02 -6.54 20.38
C SER A 694 -8.72 -5.93 19.86
N LEU A 695 -7.60 -6.09 20.57
CA LEU A 695 -6.31 -5.42 20.32
C LEU A 695 -6.34 -3.87 20.39
N PHE A 696 -7.51 -3.26 20.57
CA PHE A 696 -7.72 -1.81 20.50
C PHE A 696 -7.63 -1.13 21.88
N ASN A 697 -6.53 -1.39 22.60
CA ASN A 697 -6.19 -0.71 23.84
C ASN A 697 -4.65 -0.71 24.00
N TYR A 698 -4.12 0.22 24.80
CA TYR A 698 -2.71 0.19 25.23
C TYR A 698 -2.56 -0.17 26.72
N ASP A 699 -3.59 -0.83 27.27
CA ASP A 699 -3.49 -1.73 28.43
C ASP A 699 -3.43 -3.19 27.95
N CYS A 700 -3.35 -4.17 28.85
CA CYS A 700 -3.32 -5.60 28.51
C CYS A 700 -4.30 -6.44 29.34
N SER A 701 -5.61 -6.30 29.08
CA SER A 701 -6.66 -7.14 29.71
C SER A 701 -7.77 -7.57 28.75
N ASN A 702 -8.24 -8.81 28.92
CA ASN A 702 -9.42 -9.31 28.24
C ASN A 702 -10.24 -10.30 29.10
N PRO A 703 -11.52 -10.58 28.77
CA PRO A 703 -12.38 -11.46 29.57
C PRO A 703 -12.01 -12.95 29.50
N ILE A 704 -11.13 -13.36 28.59
CA ILE A 704 -10.76 -14.77 28.39
C ILE A 704 -9.59 -15.13 29.31
N PHE A 705 -8.48 -14.39 29.23
CA PHE A 705 -7.22 -14.68 29.95
C PHE A 705 -6.95 -13.73 31.13
N GLY A 706 -7.68 -12.62 31.24
CA GLY A 706 -7.53 -11.63 32.30
C GLY A 706 -6.50 -10.53 32.00
N GLN A 707 -6.13 -9.80 33.04
CA GLN A 707 -5.15 -8.70 33.04
C GLN A 707 -3.73 -9.25 33.12
N THR A 708 -2.81 -8.68 32.35
CA THR A 708 -1.35 -8.79 32.54
C THR A 708 -0.85 -7.54 33.25
N VAL A 709 0.13 -7.68 34.15
CA VAL A 709 0.74 -6.56 34.90
C VAL A 709 2.21 -6.36 34.51
N ASN A 710 2.76 -5.18 34.81
CA ASN A 710 4.15 -4.83 34.52
C ASN A 710 5.11 -5.56 35.49
N PRO A 711 6.18 -6.22 35.02
CA PRO A 711 7.12 -6.95 35.88
C PRO A 711 7.96 -6.04 36.81
N LEU A 712 8.00 -4.73 36.56
CA LEU A 712 8.73 -3.77 37.39
C LEU A 712 7.86 -3.13 38.50
N ASP A 713 6.53 -3.11 38.32
CA ASP A 713 5.55 -2.71 39.33
C ASP A 713 4.19 -3.36 39.01
N HIS A 714 3.77 -4.33 39.82
CA HIS A 714 2.53 -5.08 39.61
C HIS A 714 1.25 -4.23 39.72
N LYS A 715 1.33 -2.96 40.15
CA LYS A 715 0.21 -1.99 40.13
C LYS A 715 0.05 -1.29 38.78
N ARG A 716 0.99 -1.49 37.85
CA ARG A 716 1.07 -0.80 36.56
C ARG A 716 0.81 -1.73 35.39
N SER A 717 0.36 -1.14 34.29
CA SER A 717 0.15 -1.80 33.01
C SER A 717 1.50 -2.09 32.34
N PRO A 718 1.68 -3.25 31.68
CA PRO A 718 2.83 -3.53 30.82
C PRO A 718 2.71 -2.81 29.45
N GLY A 719 1.76 -1.88 29.30
CA GLY A 719 1.39 -1.29 28.03
C GLY A 719 0.56 -2.26 27.18
N GLY A 720 0.32 -1.91 25.92
CA GLY A 720 -0.40 -2.75 24.99
C GLY A 720 -0.44 -2.15 23.58
N SER A 721 -0.93 -2.86 22.57
CA SER A 721 -1.60 -4.16 22.69
C SER A 721 -0.69 -5.40 22.73
N SER A 722 0.62 -5.25 22.64
CA SER A 722 1.61 -6.34 22.79
C SER A 722 2.13 -6.45 24.23
N GLY A 723 1.25 -6.27 25.22
CA GLY A 723 1.63 -6.18 26.63
C GLY A 723 2.16 -7.49 27.22
N GLY A 724 1.69 -8.63 26.72
CA GLY A 724 2.22 -9.95 27.08
C GLY A 724 3.68 -10.12 26.67
N GLU A 725 4.06 -9.74 25.44
CA GLU A 725 5.47 -9.71 25.00
C GLU A 725 6.31 -8.78 25.88
N GLY A 726 5.82 -7.56 26.14
CA GLY A 726 6.49 -6.58 26.98
C GLY A 726 6.83 -7.10 28.38
N ALA A 727 5.84 -7.72 29.05
CA ALA A 727 6.03 -8.31 30.37
C ALA A 727 6.96 -9.54 30.34
N LEU A 728 6.81 -10.43 29.34
CA LEU A 728 7.58 -11.67 29.26
C LEU A 728 9.07 -11.42 28.95
N ILE A 729 9.38 -10.54 28.00
CA ILE A 729 10.75 -10.22 27.60
C ILE A 729 11.47 -9.43 28.71
N ALA A 730 10.81 -8.44 29.32
CA ALA A 730 11.38 -7.65 30.42
C ALA A 730 11.60 -8.49 31.69
N GLY A 731 10.73 -9.46 31.96
CA GLY A 731 10.95 -10.46 33.01
C GLY A 731 12.07 -11.46 32.69
N GLY A 732 12.62 -11.46 31.47
CA GLY A 732 13.63 -12.41 31.00
C GLY A 732 13.09 -13.80 30.64
N GLY A 733 11.77 -13.97 30.57
CA GLY A 733 11.11 -15.22 30.16
C GLY A 733 11.10 -15.46 28.65
N SER A 734 11.55 -14.49 27.86
CA SER A 734 11.85 -14.64 26.43
C SER A 734 13.08 -13.78 26.08
N ILE A 735 13.79 -14.14 25.02
CA ILE A 735 14.90 -13.34 24.45
C ILE A 735 14.45 -12.52 23.24
N LEU A 736 13.53 -13.06 22.45
CA LEU A 736 13.02 -12.46 21.23
C LEU A 736 11.52 -12.76 21.12
N GLY A 737 10.72 -11.73 20.83
CA GLY A 737 9.27 -11.87 20.69
C GLY A 737 8.69 -11.03 19.55
N PHE A 738 7.45 -11.32 19.17
CA PHE A 738 6.78 -10.64 18.05
C PHE A 738 5.44 -10.03 18.45
N GLY A 739 5.36 -8.71 18.30
CA GLY A 739 4.14 -7.93 18.50
C GLY A 739 3.65 -7.25 17.23
N SER A 740 2.65 -6.38 17.37
CA SER A 740 2.11 -5.59 16.25
C SER A 740 1.71 -4.17 16.64
N ASP A 741 1.78 -3.24 15.67
CA ASP A 741 1.54 -1.81 15.81
C ASP A 741 0.44 -1.29 14.87
N ILE A 742 -0.41 -0.41 15.37
CA ILE A 742 -1.30 0.46 14.56
C ILE A 742 -1.44 1.87 15.19
N GLY A 743 -0.65 2.19 16.21
CA GLY A 743 -0.80 3.41 17.03
C GLY A 743 0.20 3.54 18.19
N GLY A 744 1.15 2.61 18.32
CA GLY A 744 2.08 2.46 19.45
C GLY A 744 2.13 1.05 20.04
N SER A 745 1.36 0.08 19.52
CA SER A 745 1.06 -1.19 20.23
C SER A 745 2.23 -2.15 20.54
N VAL A 746 3.45 -1.82 20.15
CA VAL A 746 4.70 -2.51 20.48
C VAL A 746 5.73 -1.56 21.12
N ARG A 747 5.78 -0.32 20.64
CA ARG A 747 6.56 0.79 21.19
C ARG A 747 6.15 1.16 22.63
N LEU A 748 4.86 1.10 22.95
CA LEU A 748 4.31 1.41 24.27
C LEU A 748 4.65 0.32 25.31
N PRO A 749 4.46 -1.00 25.04
CA PRO A 749 5.03 -2.05 25.89
C PRO A 749 6.54 -1.93 26.07
N SER A 750 7.28 -1.58 25.01
CA SER A 750 8.74 -1.44 25.08
C SER A 750 9.17 -0.30 26.00
N SER A 751 8.52 0.86 25.88
CA SER A 751 8.71 2.01 26.78
C SER A 751 8.32 1.67 28.24
N PHE A 752 7.15 1.04 28.45
CA PHE A 752 6.62 0.78 29.79
C PHE A 752 7.38 -0.32 30.54
N CYS A 753 7.93 -1.31 29.85
CA CYS A 753 8.66 -2.43 30.45
C CYS A 753 10.19 -2.30 30.34
N GLY A 754 10.71 -1.25 29.67
CA GLY A 754 12.15 -0.98 29.60
C GLY A 754 12.92 -1.90 28.64
N ILE A 755 12.32 -2.24 27.50
CA ILE A 755 12.90 -3.10 26.46
C ILE A 755 12.91 -2.40 25.09
N PHE A 756 13.40 -3.08 24.05
CA PHE A 756 13.68 -2.52 22.73
C PHE A 756 12.75 -3.11 21.67
N HIS A 757 12.47 -2.31 20.63
CA HIS A 757 11.61 -2.71 19.51
C HIS A 757 11.84 -1.84 18.26
N LEU A 758 11.61 -2.40 17.07
CA LEU A 758 11.58 -1.71 15.77
C LEU A 758 10.23 -1.91 15.05
N LEU A 759 9.55 -0.81 14.71
CA LEU A 759 8.43 -0.80 13.77
C LEU A 759 8.96 -0.82 12.32
N ILE A 760 8.50 -1.80 11.53
CA ILE A 760 8.74 -1.90 10.08
C ILE A 760 7.75 -1.01 9.31
N SER A 761 8.15 -0.43 8.19
CA SER A 761 7.27 0.28 7.26
C SER A 761 6.50 -0.70 6.37
N ILE A 762 5.16 -0.74 6.48
CA ILE A 762 4.29 -1.52 5.58
C ILE A 762 3.01 -0.72 5.31
N THR A 763 2.68 -0.53 4.03
CA THR A 763 1.69 0.42 3.49
C THR A 763 0.35 0.50 4.25
N VAL A 764 0.25 1.42 5.22
CA VAL A 764 -0.99 1.79 5.94
C VAL A 764 -1.73 0.59 6.57
N ALA A 765 -0.99 -0.43 6.99
CA ALA A 765 -1.52 -1.64 7.61
C ALA A 765 -1.16 -1.69 9.11
N ALA A 766 -1.68 -2.68 9.83
CA ALA A 766 -1.14 -3.04 11.14
C ALA A 766 0.16 -3.81 10.93
N THR A 767 1.30 -3.21 11.28
CA THR A 767 2.62 -3.83 11.04
C THR A 767 2.97 -4.80 12.17
N VAL A 768 3.69 -5.88 11.84
CA VAL A 768 4.33 -6.80 12.80
C VAL A 768 5.81 -6.43 12.94
N GLY A 769 6.42 -6.64 14.11
CA GLY A 769 7.85 -6.36 14.31
C GLY A 769 8.44 -7.00 15.57
N PRO A 770 9.77 -7.18 15.63
CA PRO A 770 10.45 -7.87 16.72
C PRO A 770 10.57 -7.00 17.98
N MET A 771 10.56 -7.63 19.14
CA MET A 771 10.79 -7.05 20.47
C MET A 771 11.91 -7.84 21.16
N ALA A 772 12.87 -7.16 21.78
CA ALA A 772 14.07 -7.78 22.37
C ALA A 772 14.66 -6.94 23.52
N ARG A 773 15.74 -7.42 24.15
CA ARG A 773 16.40 -6.78 25.32
C ARG A 773 17.48 -5.76 24.98
N ASP A 774 17.82 -5.63 23.70
CA ASP A 774 18.89 -4.81 23.14
C ASP A 774 18.62 -4.56 21.64
N VAL A 775 19.34 -3.61 21.01
CA VAL A 775 19.16 -3.27 19.59
C VAL A 775 19.72 -4.35 18.64
N ASP A 776 20.81 -5.02 19.01
CA ASP A 776 21.48 -5.99 18.13
C ASP A 776 20.59 -7.21 17.88
N SER A 777 19.89 -7.69 18.92
CA SER A 777 18.88 -8.73 18.81
C SER A 777 17.75 -8.40 17.82
N LEU A 778 17.41 -7.11 17.64
CA LEU A 778 16.44 -6.66 16.64
C LEU A 778 17.04 -6.71 15.24
N ALA A 779 18.27 -6.23 15.06
CA ALA A 779 18.98 -6.26 13.78
C ALA A 779 19.22 -7.70 13.31
N PHE A 780 19.73 -8.56 14.19
CA PHE A 780 19.94 -9.99 13.97
C PHE A 780 18.64 -10.71 13.57
N CYS A 781 17.52 -10.39 14.24
CA CYS A 781 16.20 -10.90 13.89
C CYS A 781 15.72 -10.40 12.52
N MET A 782 15.84 -9.10 12.22
CA MET A 782 15.47 -8.53 10.92
C MET A 782 16.28 -9.18 9.78
N LYS A 783 17.58 -9.39 9.98
CA LYS A 783 18.49 -10.09 9.07
C LYS A 783 18.09 -11.55 8.82
N ALA A 784 17.53 -12.23 9.82
CA ALA A 784 16.95 -13.57 9.66
C ALA A 784 15.62 -13.58 8.90
N LEU A 785 14.79 -12.54 9.05
CA LEU A 785 13.47 -12.44 8.40
C LEU A 785 13.51 -11.89 6.97
N LEU A 786 14.43 -10.98 6.65
CA LEU A 786 14.61 -10.39 5.31
C LEU A 786 15.40 -11.34 4.39
N CYS A 787 14.84 -12.55 4.20
CA CYS A 787 15.43 -13.64 3.44
C CYS A 787 14.47 -14.18 2.37
N GLU A 788 15.02 -14.97 1.44
CA GLU A 788 14.28 -15.53 0.29
C GLU A 788 13.03 -16.32 0.70
N ASP A 789 13.04 -17.02 1.85
CA ASP A 789 11.86 -17.70 2.39
C ASP A 789 10.68 -16.74 2.63
N MET A 790 10.94 -15.53 3.14
CA MET A 790 9.91 -14.51 3.35
C MET A 790 9.35 -14.01 2.02
N PHE A 791 10.23 -13.67 1.08
CA PHE A 791 9.84 -13.08 -0.21
C PHE A 791 9.10 -14.10 -1.11
N GLN A 792 9.45 -15.39 -1.03
CA GLN A 792 8.71 -16.45 -1.70
C GLN A 792 7.39 -16.80 -1.01
N LEU A 793 7.29 -16.71 0.33
CA LEU A 793 6.08 -17.01 1.10
C LEU A 793 5.08 -15.85 1.20
N ASP A 794 5.50 -14.59 1.02
CA ASP A 794 4.63 -13.45 0.73
C ASP A 794 5.25 -12.51 -0.33
N PRO A 795 4.93 -12.74 -1.64
CA PRO A 795 5.34 -11.87 -2.73
C PRO A 795 4.77 -10.44 -2.70
N SER A 796 3.97 -10.07 -1.69
CA SER A 796 3.60 -8.67 -1.43
C SER A 796 4.54 -7.95 -0.46
N VAL A 797 5.47 -8.67 0.18
CA VAL A 797 6.65 -8.09 0.84
C VAL A 797 7.70 -7.76 -0.24
N PRO A 798 8.20 -6.51 -0.32
CA PRO A 798 9.30 -6.16 -1.22
C PRO A 798 10.57 -6.99 -0.92
N PRO A 799 11.21 -7.64 -1.91
CA PRO A 799 12.44 -8.42 -1.71
C PRO A 799 13.66 -7.51 -1.46
N MET A 800 13.75 -6.98 -0.25
CA MET A 800 14.83 -6.13 0.23
C MET A 800 15.58 -6.86 1.34
N PRO A 801 16.80 -7.40 1.08
CA PRO A 801 17.62 -8.01 2.12
C PRO A 801 18.15 -6.95 3.08
N PHE A 802 18.47 -7.37 4.31
CA PHE A 802 19.02 -6.50 5.35
C PHE A 802 20.39 -5.92 4.97
N LYS A 803 20.50 -4.59 4.98
CA LYS A 803 21.70 -3.83 4.62
C LYS A 803 22.66 -3.66 5.79
N GLU A 804 23.54 -4.65 5.95
CA GLU A 804 24.60 -4.66 6.95
C GLU A 804 25.46 -3.38 6.92
N GLU A 805 25.79 -2.90 5.72
CA GLU A 805 26.61 -1.71 5.49
C GLU A 805 25.94 -0.40 5.94
N VAL A 806 24.60 -0.36 6.00
CA VAL A 806 23.84 0.76 6.55
C VAL A 806 23.78 0.65 8.08
N TYR A 807 23.52 -0.55 8.60
CA TYR A 807 23.44 -0.82 10.03
C TYR A 807 24.77 -0.58 10.76
N ALA A 808 25.87 -1.09 10.21
CA ALA A 808 27.22 -1.01 10.79
C ALA A 808 27.95 0.33 10.55
N SER A 809 27.30 1.31 9.90
CA SER A 809 27.91 2.61 9.60
C SER A 809 28.19 3.43 10.86
N SER A 810 29.27 4.23 10.84
CA SER A 810 29.62 5.19 11.90
C SER A 810 29.55 6.67 11.45
N GLU A 811 29.11 6.95 10.22
CA GLU A 811 29.06 8.30 9.65
C GLU A 811 28.17 9.29 10.44
N PRO A 812 28.57 10.55 10.66
CA PRO A 812 27.81 11.50 11.47
C PRO A 812 26.42 11.82 10.92
N LEU A 813 25.37 11.53 11.71
CA LEU A 813 23.98 11.76 11.34
C LEU A 813 23.54 13.24 11.46
N ARG A 814 22.57 13.62 10.63
CA ARG A 814 21.76 14.83 10.71
C ARG A 814 20.42 14.51 11.35
N ILE A 815 20.35 14.75 12.66
CA ILE A 815 19.29 14.26 13.53
C ILE A 815 18.31 15.40 13.82
N GLY A 816 17.08 15.32 13.29
CA GLY A 816 15.99 16.20 13.71
C GLY A 816 15.56 15.88 15.14
N TYR A 817 15.18 16.86 15.96
CA TYR A 817 14.68 16.58 17.30
C TYR A 817 13.54 17.51 17.76
N TYR A 818 12.65 16.95 18.59
CA TYR A 818 11.68 17.67 19.41
C TYR A 818 11.39 16.90 20.71
N ASP A 819 10.99 17.61 21.77
CA ASP A 819 10.58 17.07 23.07
C ASP A 819 9.07 17.31 23.38
N THR A 820 8.39 18.13 22.57
CA THR A 820 6.93 18.35 22.54
C THR A 820 6.39 18.16 21.13
N ASP A 821 5.22 17.54 20.97
CA ASP A 821 4.49 17.45 19.70
C ASP A 821 3.40 18.53 19.55
N ASP A 822 3.31 19.42 20.54
CA ASP A 822 2.36 20.53 20.71
C ASP A 822 0.86 20.13 20.68
N TYR A 823 0.57 18.83 20.77
CA TYR A 823 -0.79 18.28 20.93
C TYR A 823 -1.01 17.70 22.33
N PHE A 824 -0.02 17.00 22.89
CA PHE A 824 -0.09 16.44 24.25
C PHE A 824 1.28 16.50 24.96
N LEU A 825 1.40 17.35 25.99
CA LEU A 825 2.62 17.43 26.79
C LEU A 825 2.88 16.10 27.50
N LEU A 826 4.11 15.62 27.42
CA LEU A 826 4.52 14.36 28.07
C LEU A 826 5.24 14.64 29.40
N PRO A 827 5.29 13.65 30.32
CA PRO A 827 5.81 13.86 31.68
C PRO A 827 7.25 14.40 31.68
N PRO A 828 7.66 15.14 32.73
CA PRO A 828 8.99 15.76 32.84
C PRO A 828 10.16 14.83 32.47
N CYS A 829 10.13 13.60 32.98
CA CYS A 829 11.16 12.59 32.72
C CYS A 829 11.33 12.26 31.24
N VAL A 830 10.27 12.25 30.44
CA VAL A 830 10.31 11.98 28.99
C VAL A 830 10.97 13.14 28.25
N ARG A 831 10.60 14.39 28.58
CA ARG A 831 11.24 15.59 28.02
C ARG A 831 12.72 15.64 28.38
N ARG A 832 13.05 15.39 29.65
CA ARG A 832 14.44 15.25 30.14
C ARG A 832 15.21 14.15 29.41
N ALA A 833 14.60 13.00 29.15
CA ALA A 833 15.23 11.89 28.42
C ALA A 833 15.61 12.28 26.98
N VAL A 834 14.71 12.96 26.26
CA VAL A 834 15.00 13.48 24.90
C VAL A 834 16.10 14.53 24.94
N GLN A 835 15.99 15.55 25.80
CA GLN A 835 16.97 16.64 25.92
C GLN A 835 18.38 16.13 26.29
N LYS A 836 18.45 15.12 27.17
CA LYS A 836 19.70 14.43 27.52
C LYS A 836 20.28 13.68 26.32
N THR A 837 19.48 12.83 25.67
CA THR A 837 19.91 12.03 24.51
C THR A 837 20.40 12.92 23.37
N ARG A 838 19.68 14.00 23.07
CA ARG A 838 20.08 15.05 22.12
C ARG A 838 21.49 15.59 22.42
N THR A 839 21.79 15.85 23.70
CA THR A 839 23.07 16.43 24.12
C THR A 839 24.21 15.41 23.96
N LEU A 840 24.01 14.15 24.37
CA LEU A 840 24.99 13.07 24.16
C LEU A 840 25.30 12.83 22.67
N LEU A 841 24.28 12.84 21.81
CA LEU A 841 24.45 12.71 20.35
C LEU A 841 25.24 13.88 19.75
N GLN A 842 25.06 15.09 20.29
CA GLN A 842 25.80 16.28 19.87
C GLN A 842 27.26 16.25 20.34
N GLU A 843 27.54 15.71 21.54
CA GLU A 843 28.89 15.53 22.09
C GLU A 843 29.75 14.57 21.25
N VAL A 844 29.14 13.53 20.64
CA VAL A 844 29.83 12.64 19.69
C VAL A 844 29.80 13.11 18.23
N GLY A 845 29.43 14.37 17.99
CA GLY A 845 29.62 15.04 16.70
C GLY A 845 28.49 14.92 15.69
N HIS A 846 27.30 14.43 16.07
CA HIS A 846 26.13 14.48 15.19
C HIS A 846 25.57 15.89 15.05
N THR A 847 24.93 16.19 13.92
CA THR A 847 24.29 17.48 13.67
C THR A 847 22.85 17.46 14.17
N LEU A 848 22.61 18.08 15.33
CA LEU A 848 21.27 18.17 15.94
C LEU A 848 20.49 19.38 15.40
N ILE A 849 19.27 19.14 14.91
CA ILE A 849 18.44 20.14 14.22
C ILE A 849 17.07 20.22 14.92
N PRO A 850 16.66 21.37 15.47
CA PRO A 850 15.30 21.55 15.99
C PRO A 850 14.26 21.33 14.88
N PHE A 851 13.33 20.39 15.07
CA PHE A 851 12.35 19.98 14.06
C PHE A 851 10.95 19.87 14.65
N THR A 852 10.05 20.79 14.29
CA THR A 852 8.63 20.74 14.71
C THR A 852 7.82 19.90 13.72
N PRO A 853 7.17 18.79 14.15
CA PRO A 853 6.29 18.01 13.27
C PRO A 853 5.07 18.86 12.85
N PRO A 854 4.79 19.02 11.53
CA PRO A 854 3.75 19.94 11.08
C PRO A 854 2.34 19.47 11.40
N ALA A 855 1.55 20.28 12.12
CA ALA A 855 0.10 20.10 12.35
C ALA A 855 -0.29 18.71 12.91
N VAL A 856 0.28 18.36 14.07
CA VAL A 856 0.00 17.11 14.79
C VAL A 856 -1.47 17.03 15.22
N ASP A 857 -2.09 18.15 15.58
CA ASP A 857 -3.52 18.27 15.88
C ASP A 857 -4.42 17.71 14.76
N TYR A 858 -4.16 18.14 13.53
CA TYR A 858 -4.83 17.66 12.34
C TYR A 858 -4.55 16.16 12.09
N ALA A 859 -3.30 15.73 12.30
CA ALA A 859 -2.91 14.34 12.15
C ALA A 859 -3.63 13.41 13.15
N MET A 860 -3.86 13.87 14.39
CA MET A 860 -4.55 13.08 15.41
C MET A 860 -6.07 13.07 15.20
N ASP A 861 -6.68 14.25 15.12
CA ASP A 861 -8.14 14.40 15.16
C ASP A 861 -8.81 14.10 13.80
N GLU A 862 -8.22 14.58 12.71
CA GLU A 862 -8.83 14.52 11.37
C GLU A 862 -8.30 13.37 10.50
N LEU A 863 -7.11 12.81 10.80
CA LEU A 863 -6.52 11.69 10.06
C LEU A 863 -6.49 10.37 10.84
N PHE A 864 -5.87 10.32 12.03
CA PHE A 864 -5.73 9.06 12.76
C PHE A 864 -7.06 8.60 13.35
N LEU A 865 -7.63 9.35 14.29
CA LEU A 865 -8.84 8.97 15.01
C LEU A 865 -10.04 8.82 14.06
N LYS A 866 -10.16 9.71 13.06
CA LYS A 866 -11.24 9.66 12.07
C LYS A 866 -11.08 8.52 11.07
N GLY A 867 -9.86 8.16 10.68
CA GLY A 867 -9.60 7.01 9.80
C GLY A 867 -9.87 5.68 10.49
N VAL A 868 -9.31 5.50 11.69
CA VAL A 868 -9.48 4.28 12.49
C VAL A 868 -10.94 4.07 12.91
N PHE A 869 -11.67 5.15 13.21
CA PHE A 869 -13.11 5.10 13.48
C PHE A 869 -13.97 5.57 12.30
N ALA A 870 -13.56 5.36 11.05
CA ALA A 870 -14.28 5.88 9.88
C ALA A 870 -15.73 5.39 9.77
N ASP A 871 -16.04 4.19 10.23
CA ASP A 871 -17.43 3.70 10.33
C ASP A 871 -18.20 4.23 11.56
N GLY A 872 -17.51 4.88 12.50
CA GLY A 872 -17.99 5.31 13.82
C GLY A 872 -17.83 4.26 14.94
N GLY A 873 -16.98 3.25 14.72
CA GLY A 873 -16.75 2.10 15.61
C GLY A 873 -17.77 0.97 15.44
N SER A 874 -18.52 0.90 14.33
CA SER A 874 -19.60 -0.08 14.13
C SER A 874 -19.12 -1.52 14.01
N VAL A 875 -17.95 -1.76 13.42
CA VAL A 875 -17.30 -3.08 13.33
C VAL A 875 -16.92 -3.56 14.73
N LEU A 876 -16.12 -2.76 15.45
CA LEU A 876 -15.71 -3.04 16.83
C LEU A 876 -16.92 -3.25 17.75
N LEU A 877 -17.92 -2.37 17.68
CA LEU A 877 -19.16 -2.54 18.43
C LEU A 877 -19.92 -3.82 18.05
N SER A 878 -19.92 -4.23 16.78
CA SER A 878 -20.60 -5.46 16.34
C SER A 878 -19.88 -6.76 16.74
N LEU A 879 -18.56 -6.72 16.94
CA LEU A 879 -17.81 -7.80 17.59
C LEU A 879 -18.20 -7.88 19.08
N LEU A 880 -18.21 -6.72 19.77
CA LEU A 880 -18.54 -6.61 21.20
C LEU A 880 -20.04 -6.75 21.53
N GLU A 881 -20.95 -6.67 20.55
CA GLU A 881 -22.40 -6.81 20.74
C GLU A 881 -22.83 -8.24 21.13
N LYS A 882 -21.91 -9.20 21.11
CA LYS A 882 -22.11 -10.59 21.56
C LYS A 882 -21.25 -10.97 22.75
N ASP A 883 -20.44 -10.04 23.26
CA ASP A 883 -19.30 -10.34 24.12
C ASP A 883 -19.40 -9.65 25.49
N ILE A 884 -18.54 -10.07 26.42
CA ILE A 884 -18.30 -9.37 27.68
C ILE A 884 -17.32 -8.24 27.37
N VAL A 885 -17.68 -6.99 27.68
CA VAL A 885 -16.75 -5.85 27.51
C VAL A 885 -15.82 -5.77 28.72
N ASP A 886 -14.52 -5.85 28.47
CA ASP A 886 -13.48 -5.78 29.51
C ASP A 886 -13.50 -4.42 30.25
N PRO A 887 -13.28 -4.37 31.58
CA PRO A 887 -13.22 -3.12 32.34
C PRO A 887 -12.21 -2.10 31.80
N SER A 888 -11.07 -2.54 31.27
CA SER A 888 -10.06 -1.67 30.66
C SER A 888 -10.58 -1.02 29.37
N LEU A 889 -11.40 -1.70 28.57
CA LEU A 889 -11.92 -1.21 27.29
C LEU A 889 -13.23 -0.39 27.45
N LYS A 890 -13.93 -0.57 28.57
CA LYS A 890 -15.22 0.05 28.89
C LYS A 890 -15.31 1.57 28.69
N PRO A 891 -14.29 2.41 29.00
CA PRO A 891 -14.35 3.85 28.76
C PRO A 891 -14.52 4.19 27.27
N GLN A 892 -13.70 3.60 26.40
CA GLN A 892 -13.77 3.82 24.95
C GLN A 892 -15.12 3.36 24.39
N VAL A 893 -15.54 2.15 24.74
CA VAL A 893 -16.80 1.55 24.27
C VAL A 893 -18.02 2.37 24.69
N THR A 894 -17.96 3.05 25.85
CA THR A 894 -19.02 3.98 26.29
C THR A 894 -19.14 5.16 25.34
N TRP A 895 -18.03 5.83 24.96
CA TRP A 895 -18.02 6.91 23.98
C TRP A 895 -18.42 6.45 22.57
N LEU A 896 -18.06 5.22 22.18
CA LEU A 896 -18.46 4.66 20.89
C LEU A 896 -19.97 4.43 20.80
N ARG A 897 -20.61 3.91 21.86
CA ARG A 897 -22.05 3.59 21.92
C ARG A 897 -22.99 4.80 21.88
N ILE A 898 -22.51 6.02 22.17
CA ILE A 898 -23.35 7.23 22.07
C ILE A 898 -23.76 7.45 20.60
N GLN A 899 -25.02 7.80 20.36
CA GLN A 899 -25.51 8.03 18.99
C GLN A 899 -24.74 9.19 18.30
N LYS A 900 -24.40 9.03 17.01
CA LYS A 900 -23.60 10.00 16.24
C LYS A 900 -24.17 11.43 16.30
N THR A 901 -25.50 11.60 16.33
CA THR A 901 -26.15 12.92 16.48
C THR A 901 -25.87 13.55 17.85
N VAL A 902 -25.93 12.76 18.92
CA VAL A 902 -25.66 13.21 20.31
C VAL A 902 -24.19 13.59 20.46
N LYS A 903 -23.25 12.80 19.89
CA LYS A 903 -21.82 13.16 19.87
C LYS A 903 -21.58 14.52 19.22
N LYS A 904 -22.23 14.82 18.09
CA LYS A 904 -22.11 16.11 17.38
C LYS A 904 -22.68 17.29 18.15
N VAL A 905 -23.80 17.11 18.86
CA VAL A 905 -24.36 18.15 19.74
C VAL A 905 -23.44 18.40 20.93
N LEU A 906 -22.98 17.34 21.61
CA LEU A 906 -22.04 17.45 22.72
C LEU A 906 -20.73 18.10 22.30
N ALA A 907 -20.17 17.71 21.14
CA ALA A 907 -18.96 18.32 20.59
C ALA A 907 -19.10 19.83 20.37
N LYS A 908 -20.23 20.30 19.81
CA LYS A 908 -20.52 21.73 19.67
C LYS A 908 -20.60 22.45 21.03
N ILE A 909 -21.20 21.80 22.03
CA ILE A 909 -21.35 22.37 23.39
C ILE A 909 -20.00 22.46 24.09
N VAL A 910 -19.16 21.43 24.06
CA VAL A 910 -17.89 21.42 24.81
C VAL A 910 -16.76 22.18 24.13
N LYS A 911 -16.82 22.42 22.81
CA LYS A 911 -15.73 23.05 22.03
C LYS A 911 -15.14 24.35 22.64
N PRO A 912 -15.91 25.29 23.22
CA PRO A 912 -15.35 26.52 23.79
C PRO A 912 -14.44 26.31 25.02
N TRP A 913 -14.58 25.18 25.71
CA TRP A 913 -13.84 24.87 26.95
C TRP A 913 -12.89 23.68 26.81
N PHE A 914 -13.24 22.70 25.96
CA PHE A 914 -12.50 21.46 25.76
C PHE A 914 -12.39 21.15 24.26
N PRO A 915 -11.54 21.87 23.50
CA PRO A 915 -11.44 21.73 22.06
C PRO A 915 -11.01 20.33 21.62
N ARG A 916 -9.97 19.74 22.27
CA ARG A 916 -9.51 18.37 22.00
C ARG A 916 -10.66 17.34 22.18
N LEU A 917 -11.47 17.49 23.23
CA LEU A 917 -12.64 16.61 23.46
C LEU A 917 -13.72 16.79 22.38
N ALA A 918 -13.96 18.03 21.92
CA ALA A 918 -14.88 18.28 20.82
C ALA A 918 -14.39 17.67 19.50
N SER A 919 -13.10 17.77 19.18
CA SER A 919 -12.51 17.11 18.03
C SER A 919 -12.65 15.58 18.13
N HIS A 920 -12.25 14.98 19.24
CA HIS A 920 -12.36 13.54 19.50
C HIS A 920 -13.81 13.04 19.34
N LEU A 921 -14.80 13.75 19.88
CA LEU A 921 -16.22 13.42 19.71
C LEU A 921 -16.70 13.49 18.25
N ASN A 922 -16.16 14.41 17.45
CA ASN A 922 -16.41 14.49 16.01
C ASN A 922 -15.70 13.36 15.24
N ALA A 923 -14.46 13.01 15.60
CA ALA A 923 -13.74 11.87 15.04
C ALA A 923 -14.45 10.54 15.34
N LEU A 924 -14.95 10.34 16.56
CA LEU A 924 -15.77 9.18 16.96
C LEU A 924 -17.18 9.16 16.32
N CYS A 925 -17.54 10.14 15.50
CA CYS A 925 -18.69 9.99 14.61
C CYS A 925 -18.35 9.19 13.34
N GLY A 926 -17.07 9.03 13.03
CA GLY A 926 -16.60 8.57 11.73
C GLY A 926 -17.06 9.47 10.59
N VAL A 927 -16.99 8.91 9.39
CA VAL A 927 -17.50 9.51 8.17
C VAL A 927 -18.91 9.00 7.82
N ARG A 928 -19.47 9.44 6.69
CA ARG A 928 -20.84 9.13 6.25
C ARG A 928 -20.90 8.12 5.10
N SER A 929 -19.88 8.07 4.25
CA SER A 929 -19.88 7.30 3.01
C SER A 929 -18.47 6.79 2.64
N VAL A 930 -18.36 5.98 1.59
CA VAL A 930 -17.06 5.58 1.03
C VAL A 930 -16.37 6.75 0.30
N LYS A 931 -17.12 7.68 -0.30
CA LYS A 931 -16.55 8.95 -0.83
C LYS A 931 -15.81 9.71 0.26
N ASP A 932 -16.41 9.84 1.45
CA ASP A 932 -15.77 10.51 2.59
C ASP A 932 -14.45 9.81 3.00
N ILE A 933 -14.34 8.48 2.83
CA ILE A 933 -13.10 7.71 3.06
C ILE A 933 -12.06 7.99 1.97
N TRP A 934 -12.46 8.04 0.71
CA TRP A 934 -11.56 8.39 -0.38
C TRP A 934 -11.01 9.81 -0.21
N GLU A 935 -11.86 10.78 0.15
CA GLU A 935 -11.41 12.13 0.55
C GLU A 935 -10.46 12.09 1.76
N HIS A 936 -10.69 11.20 2.72
CA HIS A 936 -9.83 11.02 3.89
C HIS A 936 -8.45 10.44 3.51
N HIS A 937 -8.39 9.42 2.67
CA HIS A 937 -7.13 8.90 2.13
C HIS A 937 -6.33 9.98 1.39
N GLY A 938 -7.00 10.81 0.57
CA GLY A 938 -6.38 11.96 -0.09
C GLY A 938 -5.73 12.94 0.91
N LYS A 939 -6.41 13.21 2.04
CA LYS A 939 -5.88 14.06 3.12
C LYS A 939 -4.67 13.42 3.81
N VAL A 940 -4.66 12.11 4.03
CA VAL A 940 -3.48 11.39 4.57
C VAL A 940 -2.29 11.46 3.60
N MET A 941 -2.51 11.28 2.29
CA MET A 941 -1.43 11.40 1.29
C MET A 941 -0.88 12.82 1.20
N ALA A 942 -1.74 13.85 1.25
CA ALA A 942 -1.31 15.25 1.30
C ALA A 942 -0.50 15.57 2.56
N TYR A 943 -0.90 15.05 3.72
CA TYR A 943 -0.17 15.20 4.98
C TYR A 943 1.22 14.54 4.91
N ARG A 944 1.29 13.32 4.36
CA ARG A 944 2.56 12.62 4.10
C ARG A 944 3.49 13.42 3.19
N LYS A 945 2.98 14.02 2.09
CA LYS A 945 3.79 14.90 1.22
C LYS A 945 4.37 16.05 2.04
N LYS A 946 3.53 16.78 2.78
CA LYS A 946 3.96 17.92 3.62
C LYS A 946 5.04 17.55 4.64
N PHE A 947 4.94 16.38 5.28
CA PHE A 947 5.94 15.92 6.25
C PHE A 947 7.28 15.56 5.57
N MET A 948 7.24 14.86 4.44
CA MET A 948 8.42 14.59 3.61
C MET A 948 9.07 15.88 3.06
N ASP A 949 8.27 16.88 2.71
CA ASP A 949 8.78 18.16 2.18
C ASP A 949 9.55 18.95 3.27
N GLU A 950 9.06 18.98 4.52
CA GLU A 950 9.83 19.51 5.65
C GLU A 950 11.09 18.67 5.97
N TRP A 951 10.99 17.33 5.96
CA TRP A 951 12.14 16.44 6.18
C TRP A 951 13.28 16.71 5.17
N ARG A 952 12.94 16.85 3.88
CA ARG A 952 13.90 17.15 2.80
C ARG A 952 14.46 18.57 2.89
N LYS A 953 13.63 19.55 3.24
CA LYS A 953 14.03 20.96 3.48
C LYS A 953 15.12 21.09 4.55
N TRP A 954 14.99 20.35 5.65
CA TRP A 954 16.01 20.33 6.73
C TRP A 954 17.18 19.37 6.46
N ARG A 955 17.04 18.49 5.46
CA ARG A 955 17.98 17.40 5.13
C ARG A 955 18.23 16.53 6.37
N LEU A 956 17.19 15.92 6.90
CA LEU A 956 17.30 14.99 8.03
C LEU A 956 17.63 13.58 7.53
N ASP A 957 18.41 12.84 8.30
CA ASP A 957 18.64 11.42 8.09
C ASP A 957 17.68 10.60 8.98
N VAL A 958 17.47 11.08 10.21
CA VAL A 958 16.63 10.49 11.26
C VAL A 958 16.01 11.56 12.15
N VAL A 959 15.02 11.19 12.96
CA VAL A 959 14.40 12.05 13.99
C VAL A 959 14.43 11.38 15.36
N LEU A 960 14.87 12.13 16.37
CA LEU A 960 14.74 11.85 17.80
C LEU A 960 13.45 12.49 18.33
N CYS A 961 12.60 11.72 19.00
CA CYS A 961 11.35 12.21 19.55
C CYS A 961 10.97 11.50 20.86
N PRO A 962 10.05 12.06 21.67
CA PRO A 962 9.55 11.40 22.87
C PRO A 962 8.67 10.20 22.53
N VAL A 963 8.57 9.28 23.49
CA VAL A 963 7.55 8.22 23.55
C VAL A 963 6.87 8.28 24.92
N LEU A 964 5.60 7.90 24.98
CA LEU A 964 4.86 7.89 26.24
C LEU A 964 5.52 6.95 27.27
N GLY A 965 5.74 7.49 28.47
CA GLY A 965 6.26 6.84 29.66
C GLY A 965 6.14 7.79 30.86
N PRO A 966 6.39 7.34 32.10
CA PRO A 966 6.66 5.96 32.51
C PRO A 966 5.39 5.11 32.46
N ALA A 967 5.47 3.85 32.91
CA ALA A 967 4.32 2.93 32.91
C ALA A 967 3.12 3.46 33.71
N PHE A 968 1.92 3.35 33.12
CA PHE A 968 0.68 3.82 33.73
C PHE A 968 0.14 2.85 34.78
N LEU A 969 -0.53 3.37 35.81
CA LEU A 969 -1.41 2.58 36.68
C LEU A 969 -2.48 1.83 35.87
N LEU A 970 -2.84 0.62 36.34
CA LEU A 970 -3.78 -0.26 35.64
C LEU A 970 -5.14 0.40 35.34
N GLY A 971 -5.66 0.20 34.13
CA GLY A 971 -6.93 0.75 33.69
C GLY A 971 -6.93 2.26 33.41
N TYR A 972 -5.78 2.94 33.37
CA TYR A 972 -5.66 4.31 32.87
C TYR A 972 -5.50 4.47 31.34
N PRO A 973 -4.83 3.57 30.58
CA PRO A 973 -4.63 3.74 29.13
C PRO A 973 -5.87 4.15 28.32
N ALA A 974 -6.98 3.43 28.48
CA ALA A 974 -8.25 3.72 27.81
C ALA A 974 -8.94 5.03 28.22
N LYS A 975 -8.46 5.70 29.28
CA LYS A 975 -8.89 7.04 29.70
C LYS A 975 -8.08 8.14 29.02
N LEU A 976 -6.94 7.82 28.41
CA LEU A 976 -5.87 8.75 27.98
C LEU A 976 -5.44 8.53 26.52
N ILE A 977 -6.39 8.30 25.61
CA ILE A 977 -6.08 8.07 24.18
C ILE A 977 -5.22 9.19 23.54
N PRO A 978 -5.38 10.49 23.86
CA PRO A 978 -4.52 11.54 23.28
C PRO A 978 -3.04 11.49 23.68
N ALA A 979 -2.67 10.78 24.75
CA ALA A 979 -1.29 10.72 25.25
C ALA A 979 -0.34 9.87 24.37
N ILE A 980 -0.88 9.08 23.43
CA ILE A 980 -0.11 8.26 22.48
C ILE A 980 -0.02 8.89 21.08
N SER A 981 -0.26 10.20 21.00
CA SER A 981 -0.10 11.03 19.79
C SER A 981 1.31 10.93 19.19
N CYS A 982 2.33 11.01 20.05
CA CYS A 982 3.74 10.77 19.73
C CYS A 982 4.03 9.43 19.01
N THR A 983 3.24 8.37 19.24
CA THR A 983 3.38 7.09 18.53
C THR A 983 2.43 7.00 17.33
N MET A 984 1.19 7.46 17.46
CA MET A 984 0.17 7.49 16.38
C MET A 984 0.65 8.26 15.13
N LEU A 985 1.39 9.36 15.31
CA LEU A 985 1.91 10.20 14.23
C LEU A 985 2.68 9.37 13.18
N TYR A 986 3.56 8.48 13.63
CA TYR A 986 4.39 7.68 12.73
C TYR A 986 3.63 6.52 12.06
N ASN A 987 2.48 6.09 12.60
CA ASN A 987 1.53 5.23 11.87
C ASN A 987 0.78 6.02 10.77
N VAL A 988 0.36 7.26 11.02
CA VAL A 988 -0.21 8.14 9.97
C VAL A 988 0.79 8.32 8.83
N LEU A 989 2.08 8.44 9.14
CA LEU A 989 3.16 8.60 8.17
C LEU A 989 3.61 7.28 7.50
N ASN A 990 3.47 6.13 8.17
CA ASN A 990 4.08 4.84 7.84
C ASN A 990 5.63 4.89 7.82
N PHE A 991 6.21 5.50 8.85
CA PHE A 991 7.67 5.61 9.00
C PHE A 991 8.18 4.56 10.01
N PRO A 992 9.38 3.96 9.81
CA PRO A 992 9.99 3.07 10.78
C PRO A 992 10.27 3.83 12.07
N ALA A 993 9.88 3.24 13.20
CA ALA A 993 9.93 3.89 14.51
C ALA A 993 10.32 2.87 15.59
N GLY A 994 11.50 3.02 16.16
CA GLY A 994 11.98 2.17 17.26
C GLY A 994 11.99 2.89 18.60
N VAL A 995 12.11 2.13 19.69
CA VAL A 995 12.16 2.64 21.07
C VAL A 995 13.39 2.13 21.80
N VAL A 996 14.06 3.04 22.51
CA VAL A 996 15.30 2.77 23.28
C VAL A 996 15.16 3.30 24.71
N PRO A 997 15.30 2.46 25.76
CA PRO A 997 15.39 2.89 27.16
C PRO A 997 16.71 3.62 27.45
N VAL A 998 16.64 4.89 27.87
CA VAL A 998 17.83 5.78 28.06
C VAL A 998 18.00 6.31 29.49
N ALA A 999 16.95 6.25 30.31
CA ALA A 999 16.95 6.78 31.67
C ALA A 999 15.95 6.03 32.56
N THR A 1000 15.91 6.42 33.83
CA THR A 1000 14.82 6.11 34.76
C THR A 1000 14.18 7.41 35.27
N VAL A 1001 13.01 7.31 35.89
CA VAL A 1001 12.35 8.42 36.61
C VAL A 1001 13.11 8.73 37.90
N THR A 1002 13.27 10.01 38.21
CA THR A 1002 13.95 10.53 39.40
C THR A 1002 12.99 11.32 40.29
N GLU A 1003 13.34 11.52 41.56
CA GLU A 1003 12.57 12.37 42.50
C GLU A 1003 12.31 13.79 41.95
N ALA A 1004 13.25 14.35 41.18
CA ALA A 1004 13.10 15.66 40.55
C ALA A 1004 12.01 15.67 39.46
N ASP A 1005 11.79 14.55 38.77
CA ASP A 1005 10.72 14.44 37.77
C ASP A 1005 9.34 14.34 38.44
N GLU A 1006 9.25 13.65 39.60
CA GLU A 1006 8.02 13.59 40.40
C GLU A 1006 7.70 14.96 41.03
N GLU A 1007 8.70 15.73 41.45
CA GLU A 1007 8.48 17.10 41.95
C GLU A 1007 8.01 18.03 40.80
N GLU A 1008 8.63 17.99 39.61
CA GLU A 1008 8.10 18.74 38.45
C GLU A 1008 6.70 18.25 38.03
N LEU A 1009 6.42 16.94 38.14
CA LEU A 1009 5.09 16.36 37.85
C LEU A 1009 4.01 16.87 38.81
N ARG A 1010 4.36 17.27 40.04
CA ARG A 1010 3.39 17.95 40.95
C ARG A 1010 2.91 19.28 40.37
N HIS A 1011 3.73 19.94 39.55
CA HIS A 1011 3.42 21.19 38.86
C HIS A 1011 2.94 21.00 37.40
N TYR A 1012 2.70 19.76 36.95
CA TYR A 1012 2.18 19.49 35.62
C TYR A 1012 0.72 19.97 35.44
N GLU A 1013 0.51 20.90 34.50
CA GLU A 1013 -0.82 21.39 34.08
C GLU A 1013 -1.23 20.92 32.67
N GLY A 1014 -0.28 20.47 31.86
CA GLY A 1014 -0.47 20.09 30.45
C GLY A 1014 -0.59 21.29 29.48
N LEU A 1015 -1.08 21.03 28.26
CA LEU A 1015 -1.24 22.08 27.23
C LEU A 1015 -2.63 22.75 27.23
N CYS A 1016 -3.65 22.06 27.75
CA CYS A 1016 -5.05 22.49 27.66
C CYS A 1016 -5.75 22.57 29.02
N GLY A 1017 -5.14 22.08 30.10
CA GLY A 1017 -5.74 22.00 31.44
C GLY A 1017 -6.98 21.10 31.51
N ASP A 1018 -7.19 20.24 30.52
CA ASP A 1018 -8.42 19.46 30.35
C ASP A 1018 -8.45 18.17 31.19
N LEU A 1019 -9.50 17.36 30.99
CA LEU A 1019 -9.68 16.10 31.74
C LEU A 1019 -8.61 15.04 31.43
N TRP A 1020 -7.87 15.16 30.32
CA TRP A 1020 -6.78 14.25 29.99
C TRP A 1020 -5.46 14.71 30.57
N ASP A 1021 -5.16 16.01 30.53
CA ASP A 1021 -3.97 16.56 31.19
C ASP A 1021 -3.95 16.22 32.69
N LYS A 1022 -5.09 16.44 33.36
CA LYS A 1022 -5.26 16.09 34.79
C LYS A 1022 -5.11 14.60 35.06
N LYS A 1023 -5.55 13.74 34.12
CA LYS A 1023 -5.46 12.28 34.27
C LYS A 1023 -4.11 11.69 33.90
N LEU A 1024 -3.27 12.39 33.14
CA LEU A 1024 -1.87 11.96 32.94
C LEU A 1024 -1.15 11.87 34.28
N LYS A 1025 -1.28 12.91 35.11
CA LYS A 1025 -0.70 12.99 36.45
C LYS A 1025 -1.18 11.84 37.35
N GLU A 1026 -2.50 11.64 37.44
CA GLU A 1026 -3.11 10.49 38.15
C GLU A 1026 -2.64 9.11 37.63
N ALA A 1027 -2.19 9.01 36.38
CA ALA A 1027 -1.80 7.74 35.76
C ALA A 1027 -0.32 7.39 35.98
N VAL A 1028 0.55 8.39 36.14
CA VAL A 1028 2.02 8.17 36.20
C VAL A 1028 2.63 8.34 37.58
N GLU A 1029 2.00 9.07 38.51
CA GLU A 1029 2.52 9.40 39.84
C GLU A 1029 3.20 8.22 40.59
N GLY A 1030 4.27 8.52 41.34
CA GLY A 1030 5.01 7.53 42.15
C GLY A 1030 5.80 6.52 41.32
N ALA A 1031 6.40 6.95 40.22
CA ALA A 1031 7.10 6.11 39.24
C ALA A 1031 8.64 6.09 39.37
N VAL A 1032 9.21 6.66 40.44
CA VAL A 1032 10.66 6.72 40.68
C VAL A 1032 11.34 5.37 40.44
N GLY A 1033 12.42 5.35 39.66
CA GLY A 1033 13.16 4.15 39.29
C GLY A 1033 12.62 3.40 38.06
N LEU A 1034 11.38 3.64 37.60
CA LEU A 1034 10.85 3.01 36.38
C LEU A 1034 11.56 3.53 35.12
N PRO A 1035 11.61 2.72 34.04
CA PRO A 1035 12.29 3.08 32.80
C PRO A 1035 11.63 4.26 32.09
N VAL A 1036 12.47 5.01 31.37
CA VAL A 1036 12.09 6.12 30.50
C VAL A 1036 12.87 6.00 29.19
N ALA A 1037 12.14 6.02 28.08
CA ALA A 1037 12.66 5.76 26.75
C ALA A 1037 12.52 6.97 25.82
N VAL A 1038 13.20 6.91 24.68
CA VAL A 1038 13.02 7.80 23.53
C VAL A 1038 12.65 7.00 22.29
N GLN A 1039 12.04 7.65 21.31
CA GLN A 1039 11.69 7.09 20.01
C GLN A 1039 12.66 7.60 18.93
N CYS A 1040 13.13 6.67 18.11
CA CYS A 1040 14.04 6.89 17.00
C CYS A 1040 13.28 6.61 15.70
N VAL A 1041 13.35 7.52 14.72
CA VAL A 1041 12.54 7.44 13.48
C VAL A 1041 13.40 7.68 12.24
N SER A 1042 13.08 7.00 11.14
CA SER A 1042 13.68 7.20 9.81
C SER A 1042 12.60 7.39 8.73
N LEU A 1043 12.99 7.52 7.46
CA LEU A 1043 12.06 7.45 6.33
C LEU A 1043 11.59 6.00 6.06
N PRO A 1044 10.48 5.78 5.33
CA PRO A 1044 10.07 4.44 4.91
C PRO A 1044 11.19 3.68 4.20
N TRP A 1045 11.24 2.35 4.41
CA TRP A 1045 12.23 1.45 3.80
C TRP A 1045 13.69 1.75 4.20
N GLN A 1046 13.89 2.23 5.44
CA GLN A 1046 15.19 2.56 6.04
C GLN A 1046 15.33 1.96 7.46
N GLU A 1047 14.78 0.76 7.66
CA GLU A 1047 14.79 0.00 8.91
C GLU A 1047 16.20 -0.15 9.51
N GLU A 1048 17.23 -0.37 8.68
CA GLU A 1048 18.62 -0.49 9.11
C GLU A 1048 19.21 0.83 9.60
N LEU A 1049 18.84 1.95 8.98
CA LEU A 1049 19.21 3.30 9.44
C LEU A 1049 18.50 3.66 10.76
N CYS A 1050 17.26 3.18 10.93
CA CYS A 1050 16.54 3.29 12.18
C CYS A 1050 17.25 2.51 13.31
N LEU A 1051 17.60 1.25 13.05
CA LEU A 1051 18.35 0.39 13.98
C LEU A 1051 19.74 0.96 14.28
N ARG A 1052 20.46 1.46 13.28
CA ARG A 1052 21.74 2.15 13.45
C ARG A 1052 21.61 3.32 14.43
N PHE A 1053 20.61 4.17 14.25
CA PHE A 1053 20.39 5.31 15.14
C PHE A 1053 19.98 4.87 16.55
N MET A 1054 19.13 3.85 16.67
CA MET A 1054 18.82 3.23 17.96
C MET A 1054 20.07 2.69 18.67
N LYS A 1055 21.01 2.08 17.92
CA LYS A 1055 22.23 1.50 18.47
C LYS A 1055 23.16 2.56 19.06
N GLU A 1056 23.31 3.69 18.39
CA GLU A 1056 24.11 4.80 18.92
C GLU A 1056 23.45 5.40 20.18
N VAL A 1057 22.12 5.56 20.20
CA VAL A 1057 21.37 6.01 21.39
C VAL A 1057 21.49 5.02 22.55
N GLU A 1058 21.45 3.71 22.28
CA GLU A 1058 21.66 2.64 23.27
C GLU A 1058 23.07 2.75 23.88
N LYS A 1059 24.10 2.72 23.03
CA LYS A 1059 25.53 2.79 23.40
C LYS A 1059 25.83 3.99 24.28
N LEU A 1060 25.47 5.20 23.82
CA LEU A 1060 25.68 6.43 24.59
C LEU A 1060 24.98 6.37 25.96
N SER A 1061 23.79 5.77 26.02
CA SER A 1061 23.02 5.60 27.25
C SER A 1061 23.55 4.50 28.17
N GLN A 1062 24.34 3.53 27.66
CA GLN A 1062 25.07 2.56 28.46
C GLN A 1062 26.35 3.17 29.03
N GLU A 1063 27.15 3.85 28.21
CA GLU A 1063 28.37 4.56 28.66
C GLU A 1063 28.06 5.58 29.77
N GLU A 1064 27.02 6.40 29.58
CA GLU A 1064 26.52 7.38 30.55
C GLU A 1064 26.02 6.75 31.87
N ARG A 1065 25.57 5.48 31.85
CA ARG A 1065 25.25 4.73 33.08
C ARG A 1065 26.51 4.22 33.76
N GLN A 1066 27.49 3.72 33.00
CA GLN A 1066 28.79 3.29 33.54
C GLN A 1066 29.56 4.46 34.17
N LYS A 1067 29.62 5.62 33.50
CA LYS A 1067 30.21 6.88 33.98
C LYS A 1067 29.56 7.44 35.27
N LYS A 1068 28.46 6.86 35.74
CA LYS A 1068 27.75 7.21 37.00
C LYS A 1068 27.73 6.11 38.05
N ALA A 1069 28.27 4.93 37.71
CA ALA A 1069 28.51 3.83 38.65
C ALA A 1069 29.99 3.76 39.09
N MET A 1070 30.86 4.51 38.41
CA MET A 1070 32.25 4.81 38.78
C MET A 1070 32.32 6.11 39.60
#